data_AF-A0A0B9GBL5-F1
#
_entry.id   AF-A0A0B9GBL5-F1
#
_cell.length_a   1.000
_cell.length_b   1.000
_cell.length_c   1.000
_cell.angle_alpha   90.00
_cell.angle_beta   90.00
_cell.angle_gamma   90.00
#
_symmetry.space_group_name_H-M   'P 1'
#
loop_
_entity.id
_entity.type
_entity.pdbx_description
1 polymer ?
#
loop_
_entity_poly.entity_id
_entity_poly.type
_entity_poly.pdbx_seq_one_letter_code
_entity_poly.pdbx_strand_id
1 'polypeptide(L)'
;MRTRKTKIAILLSSITLSATSGQALADSDAKQGQQQNDSSITSLSDGILSSPRVTTEHVQLTPLTMTSGKDRPIGYTISFDGVSAANQHTLWPNVKMTPDNGTWNWNAKGSLKLDITNPGIQAAKIILKLSDNLGVIGSAENQLNYAATIAPNTTETVEMLFNGSKRQFDGYWGGNQLNLRQLAEFQIYVQGPVEPQTIIMNNIELTHATGDFIAAEERVINAGPVPTLALISDFTHGEQTGIAQDQSTAIIPPFDKTAKNGKQSITFPATEDYPNLVIQPKQPWDWSELGDFNLAFDIANPTDEAVQLFFRVDQAKNSQQGGTADGVTDSLSGFATLQPNSDSTYYLSLGQSAGAMISGMRSEPPKRSYDAHAISYGWGETALNTSHIHSLQLYLQNPTKDAEIEIGAVRLIPNLDADVTRYQHIIDQYGQFTGDDWPEKILNDEQLQLAGQHALEQLGNATPMADRCLHGGWNKGPKLEATGFFRTEKLDGKWTLVDPQGCLFFMTGLDNVRMDDTVTITGIDYTKGDPNYANIASPLRHSMFEWLPERNDPLAVNYDYAPFVHSGALRQGEVFSFYRANLMRKYGTEKAEAMQIWKDVTLDRMTEWGFTSLGNWIDPMFYGSERIAYQVHGWINGDHKRISTGNDYWGPIHDPFDPEFINSTREMAKVMASHVSIDDPWLIGVFVDNEISWGNVMNEANHYGLIINALSYDSKESPAKTAFSQHLKAKYSSIEKLNQAWQSKIESWSAFESSFEHRSALTQGMRKDYSELLQLLSERYFSIVQAEVKKVLPNHLYLGARFADWGVTPEIARGAAKYVDVMSYNLYANDLNDSKKAHWKNLLPELDKPSVIGEFHFGATDTGLFHGGIITVADQAERAKMYTHYMESVVNNPYFVGAHWFQYLDSPASGRAWDGENYNIGFVTVADEPYVELIEAAQQFNADLYHKRFEEKTL
;
A
#
# COMPACT_ATOMS: atom_id res chain seq x y z
N MET A 1 7.39 7.89 -54.30
CA MET A 1 5.94 8.24 -54.33
C MET A 1 5.58 8.78 -52.94
N ARG A 2 5.57 10.10 -52.66
CA ARG A 2 4.44 11.07 -52.78
C ARG A 2 3.13 10.46 -52.25
N THR A 3 2.46 10.89 -51.18
CA THR A 3 2.13 12.22 -50.56
C THR A 3 1.44 11.93 -49.19
N ARG A 4 1.25 12.79 -48.18
CA ARG A 4 1.40 14.25 -47.94
C ARG A 4 1.35 14.51 -46.41
N LYS A 5 2.11 15.51 -45.97
CA LYS A 5 2.12 16.14 -44.65
C LYS A 5 1.06 17.24 -44.56
N THR A 6 0.59 17.58 -43.36
CA THR A 6 0.18 18.96 -43.02
C THR A 6 0.62 19.31 -41.59
N LYS A 7 1.11 20.55 -41.41
CA LYS A 7 1.79 21.11 -40.24
C LYS A 7 0.89 22.05 -39.42
N ILE A 8 1.25 22.15 -38.15
CA ILE A 8 1.14 23.18 -37.10
C ILE A 8 1.16 24.66 -37.58
N ALA A 9 0.41 25.53 -36.86
CA ALA A 9 0.73 26.90 -36.37
C ALA A 9 -0.56 27.68 -36.01
N ILE A 10 -0.70 28.67 -35.09
CA ILE A 10 0.00 29.21 -33.90
C ILE A 10 -0.71 30.55 -33.50
N LEU A 11 -0.67 30.95 -32.20
CA LEU A 11 -0.82 32.30 -31.56
C LEU A 11 -2.20 33.06 -31.65
N LEU A 12 -2.87 33.51 -30.56
CA LEU A 12 -2.61 34.48 -29.43
C LEU A 12 -2.99 35.95 -29.69
N SER A 13 -3.49 36.60 -28.62
CA SER A 13 -3.61 38.05 -28.26
C SER A 13 -5.07 38.57 -28.17
N SER A 14 -5.67 38.83 -26.99
CA SER A 14 -5.49 39.88 -25.96
C SER A 14 -5.81 41.31 -26.46
N ILE A 15 -6.70 42.05 -25.75
CA ILE A 15 -6.67 43.53 -25.49
C ILE A 15 -7.88 44.00 -24.62
N THR A 16 -7.53 44.40 -23.39
CA THR A 16 -7.91 45.56 -22.52
C THR A 16 -9.29 46.25 -22.46
N LEU A 17 -9.70 46.45 -21.19
CA LEU A 17 -10.28 47.63 -20.51
C LEU A 17 -11.13 48.68 -21.27
N SER A 18 -12.31 48.99 -20.70
CA SER A 18 -12.70 50.39 -20.45
C SER A 18 -13.75 50.49 -19.33
N ALA A 19 -13.52 51.48 -18.47
CA ALA A 19 -14.34 51.85 -17.33
C ALA A 19 -15.50 52.78 -17.73
N THR A 20 -16.61 52.73 -16.99
CA THR A 20 -17.49 53.90 -16.80
C THR A 20 -17.98 53.97 -15.36
N SER A 21 -17.67 55.12 -14.77
CA SER A 21 -18.10 55.66 -13.48
C SER A 21 -19.60 56.00 -13.45
N GLY A 22 -20.24 55.84 -12.28
CA GLY A 22 -21.53 56.44 -11.95
C GLY A 22 -21.69 56.56 -10.43
N GLN A 23 -22.00 57.77 -9.96
CA GLN A 23 -21.91 58.23 -8.56
C GLN A 23 -22.96 57.66 -7.59
N ALA A 24 -22.48 57.56 -6.34
CA ALA A 24 -23.13 57.63 -5.03
C ALA A 24 -24.61 58.06 -4.94
N LEU A 25 -25.35 57.43 -4.01
CA LEU A 25 -26.15 58.07 -2.96
C LEU A 25 -26.44 57.06 -1.82
N ALA A 26 -26.48 57.59 -0.60
CA ALA A 26 -26.52 56.93 0.71
C ALA A 26 -27.88 56.29 1.06
N ASP A 27 -27.90 55.25 1.90
CA ASP A 27 -28.21 55.30 3.34
C ASP A 27 -28.79 53.99 3.92
N SER A 28 -28.41 53.73 5.18
CA SER A 28 -29.08 52.97 6.25
C SER A 28 -29.16 51.43 6.25
N ASP A 29 -28.48 50.86 7.26
CA ASP A 29 -28.91 49.81 8.20
C ASP A 29 -29.47 48.47 7.70
N ALA A 30 -28.72 47.39 7.95
CA ALA A 30 -29.08 46.37 8.96
C ALA A 30 -28.00 45.28 9.09
N LYS A 31 -27.46 45.12 10.30
CA LYS A 31 -26.68 43.97 10.75
C LYS A 31 -27.58 42.74 10.96
N GLN A 32 -27.21 41.59 10.39
CA GLN A 32 -27.39 40.23 10.93
C GLN A 32 -26.24 39.40 10.32
N GLY A 33 -25.22 38.91 11.03
CA GLY A 33 -25.23 38.10 12.23
C GLY A 33 -24.84 36.65 11.85
N GLN A 34 -23.59 36.42 11.41
CA GLN A 34 -23.06 35.05 11.24
C GLN A 34 -22.77 34.45 12.62
N GLN A 35 -23.50 33.39 12.99
CA GLN A 35 -23.18 32.56 14.15
C GLN A 35 -22.22 31.44 13.71
N GLN A 36 -20.96 31.55 14.10
CA GLN A 36 -19.96 30.49 14.02
C GLN A 36 -20.01 29.75 15.37
N ASN A 37 -20.49 28.50 15.37
CA ASN A 37 -20.40 27.63 16.54
C ASN A 37 -19.13 26.79 16.40
N ASP A 38 -18.15 27.06 17.26
CA ASP A 38 -16.91 26.28 17.36
C ASP A 38 -17.08 25.26 18.49
N SER A 39 -17.23 23.98 18.15
CA SER A 39 -17.36 22.89 19.13
C SER A 39 -16.32 21.80 18.86
N SER A 40 -15.43 21.54 19.82
CA SER A 40 -14.50 20.40 19.75
C SER A 40 -15.25 19.08 19.90
N ILE A 41 -14.95 18.12 19.02
CA ILE A 41 -15.65 16.82 18.94
C ILE A 41 -14.75 15.71 19.47
N THR A 42 -15.30 14.80 20.26
CA THR A 42 -14.64 13.54 20.65
C THR A 42 -15.13 12.39 19.77
N SER A 43 -14.15 11.67 19.19
CA SER A 43 -14.17 10.57 18.20
C SER A 43 -15.51 9.94 17.77
N LEU A 44 -15.73 9.92 16.44
CA LEU A 44 -16.62 8.98 15.75
C LEU A 44 -15.84 7.68 15.47
N SER A 45 -16.29 6.56 16.03
CA SER A 45 -15.70 5.20 15.92
C SER A 45 -14.21 5.10 16.31
N ASP A 46 -13.70 3.86 16.43
CA ASP A 46 -12.35 3.55 16.93
C ASP A 46 -11.25 4.18 16.05
N GLY A 47 -10.86 5.42 16.37
CA GLY A 47 -9.59 6.03 15.96
C GLY A 47 -9.47 6.55 14.52
N ILE A 48 -10.53 6.52 13.69
CA ILE A 48 -10.44 6.88 12.26
C ILE A 48 -10.30 8.40 12.04
N LEU A 49 -11.07 9.18 12.79
CA LEU A 49 -10.96 10.63 12.85
C LEU A 49 -10.65 10.98 14.30
N SER A 50 -9.37 11.03 14.65
CA SER A 50 -8.92 11.40 16.01
C SER A 50 -9.32 12.86 16.28
N SER A 51 -10.49 13.04 16.89
CA SER A 51 -11.06 14.35 17.27
C SER A 51 -11.04 15.37 16.11
N PRO A 52 -11.87 15.22 15.06
CA PRO A 52 -11.86 16.23 14.00
C PRO A 52 -12.41 17.56 14.51
N ARG A 53 -11.85 18.68 14.05
CA ARG A 53 -12.52 19.99 14.16
C ARG A 53 -13.68 20.00 13.18
N VAL A 54 -14.83 20.46 13.64
CA VAL A 54 -16.04 20.49 12.81
C VAL A 54 -16.56 21.91 12.69
N THR A 55 -16.79 22.31 11.44
CA THR A 55 -17.41 23.59 11.10
C THR A 55 -18.65 23.35 10.26
N THR A 56 -19.65 24.21 10.44
CA THR A 56 -20.94 24.09 9.76
C THR A 56 -21.33 25.42 9.14
N GLU A 57 -21.97 25.37 7.97
CA GLU A 57 -22.48 26.56 7.30
C GLU A 57 -23.86 26.23 6.72
N HIS A 58 -24.88 27.02 7.07
CA HIS A 58 -26.28 26.81 6.66
C HIS A 58 -26.86 25.43 7.02
N VAL A 59 -26.42 24.85 8.13
CA VAL A 59 -26.80 23.52 8.60
C VAL A 59 -27.02 23.55 10.11
N GLN A 60 -28.01 22.78 10.59
CA GLN A 60 -28.10 22.41 12.01
C GLN A 60 -27.51 21.01 12.23
N LEU A 61 -26.50 20.93 13.09
CA LEU A 61 -25.81 19.68 13.43
C LEU A 61 -26.13 19.28 14.88
N THR A 62 -26.73 18.10 15.08
CA THR A 62 -27.08 17.58 16.41
C THR A 62 -26.40 16.23 16.67
N PRO A 63 -25.57 16.09 17.71
CA PRO A 63 -24.95 14.81 18.07
C PRO A 63 -25.98 13.76 18.52
N LEU A 64 -25.77 12.49 18.14
CA LEU A 64 -26.54 11.36 18.65
C LEU A 64 -25.80 10.75 19.85
N THR A 65 -26.39 10.86 21.04
CA THR A 65 -25.88 10.22 22.28
C THR A 65 -26.83 9.10 22.73
N MET A 66 -26.27 7.97 23.19
CA MET A 66 -27.07 6.94 23.87
C MET A 66 -27.43 7.39 25.30
N THR A 67 -28.59 6.92 25.76
CA THR A 67 -29.24 7.23 27.05
C THR A 67 -28.52 6.68 28.31
N SER A 68 -27.19 6.55 28.29
CA SER A 68 -26.38 6.29 29.49
C SER A 68 -25.21 7.27 29.53
N GLY A 69 -25.28 8.24 30.45
CA GLY A 69 -24.47 9.47 30.47
C GLY A 69 -22.97 9.32 30.75
N LYS A 70 -22.25 8.44 30.03
CA LYS A 70 -20.79 8.35 30.04
C LYS A 70 -20.11 8.04 28.69
N ASP A 71 -20.83 7.88 27.58
CA ASP A 71 -20.22 7.41 26.32
C ASP A 71 -20.32 8.40 25.13
N ARG A 72 -19.34 8.27 24.21
CA ARG A 72 -19.04 9.10 23.03
C ARG A 72 -20.20 9.15 22.02
N PRO A 73 -20.35 10.22 21.21
CA PRO A 73 -21.40 10.29 20.19
C PRO A 73 -21.20 9.24 19.08
N ILE A 74 -22.28 8.54 18.69
CA ILE A 74 -22.27 7.44 17.70
C ILE A 74 -22.69 7.87 16.28
N GLY A 75 -22.95 9.16 16.07
CA GLY A 75 -23.37 9.74 14.79
C GLY A 75 -23.94 11.15 14.94
N TYR A 76 -24.44 11.72 13.84
CA TYR A 76 -25.03 13.07 13.80
C TYR A 76 -26.32 13.12 13.01
N THR A 77 -27.29 13.89 13.51
CA THR A 77 -28.39 14.39 12.69
C THR A 77 -27.95 15.69 12.04
N ILE A 78 -28.04 15.75 10.72
CA ILE A 78 -27.65 16.90 9.90
C ILE A 78 -28.88 17.42 9.16
N SER A 79 -29.33 18.63 9.49
CA SER A 79 -30.44 19.29 8.83
C SER A 79 -29.93 20.44 7.96
N PHE A 80 -29.99 20.26 6.64
CA PHE A 80 -29.53 21.23 5.66
C PHE A 80 -30.64 22.23 5.32
N ASP A 81 -30.27 23.51 5.23
CA ASP A 81 -31.13 24.53 4.64
C ASP A 81 -31.41 24.22 3.17
N GLY A 82 -32.57 24.67 2.67
CA GLY A 82 -32.91 24.55 1.25
C GLY A 82 -32.09 25.52 0.40
N VAL A 83 -31.73 25.10 -0.81
CA VAL A 83 -31.01 25.92 -1.79
C VAL A 83 -31.92 26.19 -2.98
N SER A 84 -32.25 27.46 -3.21
CA SER A 84 -33.03 27.86 -4.37
C SER A 84 -32.20 27.78 -5.67
N ALA A 85 -32.88 27.74 -6.82
CA ALA A 85 -32.19 27.78 -8.12
C ALA A 85 -31.32 29.04 -8.30
N ALA A 86 -31.70 30.17 -7.71
CA ALA A 86 -30.93 31.42 -7.76
C ALA A 86 -29.61 31.32 -6.96
N ASN A 87 -29.56 30.45 -5.95
CA ASN A 87 -28.45 30.34 -5.02
C ASN A 87 -27.59 29.07 -5.23
N GLN A 88 -27.88 28.27 -6.26
CA GLN A 88 -27.22 26.96 -6.48
C GLN A 88 -25.68 27.02 -6.65
N HIS A 89 -25.13 28.20 -6.96
CA HIS A 89 -23.69 28.44 -7.12
C HIS A 89 -23.08 29.32 -6.03
N THR A 90 -23.88 29.83 -5.09
CA THR A 90 -23.45 30.79 -4.07
C THR A 90 -23.76 30.34 -2.64
N LEU A 91 -24.61 29.31 -2.47
CA LEU A 91 -25.03 28.78 -1.18
C LEU A 91 -24.92 27.26 -1.19
N TRP A 92 -23.95 26.71 -0.44
CA TRP A 92 -23.74 25.27 -0.30
C TRP A 92 -23.80 24.87 1.18
N PRO A 93 -24.99 24.54 1.73
CA PRO A 93 -25.12 24.07 3.09
C PRO A 93 -24.22 22.86 3.34
N ASN A 94 -23.39 22.93 4.38
CA ASN A 94 -22.33 21.96 4.58
C ASN A 94 -21.93 21.73 6.05
N VAL A 95 -21.37 20.54 6.27
CA VAL A 95 -20.58 20.16 7.44
C VAL A 95 -19.19 19.79 6.96
N LYS A 96 -18.17 20.44 7.51
CA LYS A 96 -16.76 20.18 7.23
C LYS A 96 -16.08 19.63 8.45
N MET A 97 -15.28 18.60 8.24
CA MET A 97 -14.41 17.97 9.22
C MET A 97 -12.97 18.16 8.78
N THR A 98 -12.12 18.63 9.69
CA THR A 98 -10.68 18.80 9.47
C THR A 98 -9.89 18.12 10.59
N PRO A 99 -8.64 17.68 10.35
CA PRO A 99 -7.80 17.11 11.38
C PRO A 99 -7.51 18.12 12.49
N ASP A 100 -7.42 17.65 13.73
CA ASP A 100 -7.10 18.49 14.88
C ASP A 100 -5.72 19.17 14.75
N ASN A 101 -4.76 18.46 14.13
CA ASN A 101 -3.42 18.92 13.75
C ASN A 101 -2.99 18.24 12.43
N GLY A 102 -2.30 18.98 11.55
CA GLY A 102 -1.67 18.42 10.35
C GLY A 102 -2.65 17.99 9.26
N THR A 103 -2.45 16.79 8.71
CA THR A 103 -3.28 16.19 7.65
C THR A 103 -3.57 14.73 7.96
N TRP A 104 -4.65 14.15 7.43
CA TRP A 104 -4.87 12.72 7.48
C TRP A 104 -4.10 12.01 6.36
N ASN A 105 -3.52 10.84 6.69
CA ASN A 105 -2.91 9.94 5.72
C ASN A 105 -3.78 8.69 5.51
N TRP A 106 -4.51 8.67 4.41
CA TRP A 106 -5.37 7.57 3.98
C TRP A 106 -4.82 6.84 2.74
N ASN A 107 -3.52 6.93 2.47
CA ASN A 107 -2.92 6.35 1.26
C ASN A 107 -3.06 4.83 1.15
N ALA A 108 -3.17 4.12 2.29
CA ALA A 108 -3.38 2.67 2.34
C ALA A 108 -4.87 2.27 2.27
N LYS A 109 -5.77 3.21 2.02
CA LYS A 109 -7.23 3.01 2.04
C LYS A 109 -7.79 3.13 0.62
N GLY A 110 -8.78 2.29 0.32
CA GLY A 110 -9.47 2.25 -0.97
C GLY A 110 -10.77 3.07 -0.98
N SER A 111 -11.38 3.26 0.18
CA SER A 111 -12.67 3.95 0.30
C SER A 111 -12.99 4.46 1.70
N LEU A 112 -13.97 5.37 1.77
CA LEU A 112 -14.66 5.83 2.96
C LEU A 112 -16.12 5.36 2.93
N LYS A 113 -16.58 4.68 3.98
CA LYS A 113 -17.95 4.21 4.17
C LYS A 113 -18.62 4.99 5.29
N LEU A 114 -19.92 5.24 5.13
CA LEU A 114 -20.78 5.84 6.14
C LEU A 114 -22.21 5.36 5.97
N ASP A 115 -22.89 5.08 7.07
CA ASP A 115 -24.32 4.79 7.05
C ASP A 115 -25.10 6.10 7.07
N ILE A 116 -25.90 6.34 6.03
CA ILE A 116 -26.79 7.51 5.93
C ILE A 116 -28.24 7.05 6.02
N THR A 117 -28.94 7.55 7.02
CA THR A 117 -30.39 7.41 7.14
C THR A 117 -31.08 8.67 6.65
N ASN A 118 -32.04 8.52 5.75
CA ASN A 118 -32.94 9.60 5.34
C ASN A 118 -34.31 9.43 6.04
N PRO A 119 -34.59 10.17 7.13
CA PRO A 119 -35.88 10.13 7.82
C PRO A 119 -37.00 10.88 7.06
N GLY A 120 -36.69 11.50 5.92
CA GLY A 120 -37.62 12.30 5.14
C GLY A 120 -38.55 11.45 4.26
N ILE A 121 -39.58 12.13 3.74
CA ILE A 121 -40.53 11.55 2.78
C ILE A 121 -40.13 11.75 1.31
N GLN A 122 -39.05 12.50 1.06
CA GLN A 122 -38.46 12.71 -0.26
C GLN A 122 -37.03 12.15 -0.27
N ALA A 123 -36.49 11.86 -1.45
CA ALA A 123 -35.11 11.41 -1.57
C ALA A 123 -34.14 12.54 -1.17
N ALA A 124 -33.15 12.22 -0.32
CA ALA A 124 -32.15 13.17 0.12
C ALA A 124 -30.94 13.14 -0.83
N LYS A 125 -30.46 14.30 -1.27
CA LYS A 125 -29.31 14.43 -2.17
C LYS A 125 -28.12 15.03 -1.45
N ILE A 126 -27.03 14.27 -1.32
CA ILE A 126 -25.83 14.70 -0.61
C ILE A 126 -24.62 14.56 -1.52
N ILE A 127 -23.58 15.33 -1.23
CA ILE A 127 -22.28 15.21 -1.87
C ILE A 127 -21.25 15.04 -0.78
N LEU A 128 -20.45 13.98 -0.89
CA LEU A 128 -19.26 13.76 -0.10
C LEU A 128 -18.07 14.33 -0.85
N LYS A 129 -17.20 15.04 -0.14
CA LYS A 129 -16.00 15.65 -0.71
C LYS A 129 -14.79 15.37 0.16
N LEU A 130 -13.69 15.01 -0.49
CA LEU A 130 -12.36 14.90 0.09
C LEU A 130 -11.44 15.89 -0.57
N SER A 131 -10.58 16.54 0.20
CA SER A 131 -9.62 17.51 -0.31
C SER A 131 -8.30 17.43 0.43
N ASP A 132 -7.21 17.50 -0.33
CA ASP A 132 -5.91 17.84 0.21
C ASP A 132 -5.76 19.36 0.35
N ASN A 133 -4.59 19.82 0.78
CA ASN A 133 -4.30 21.25 0.97
C ASN A 133 -4.56 22.10 -0.29
N LEU A 134 -4.22 21.60 -1.49
CA LEU A 134 -4.47 22.29 -2.75
C LEU A 134 -5.97 22.28 -3.10
N GLY A 135 -6.66 21.20 -2.75
CA GLY A 135 -8.10 21.09 -2.88
C GLY A 135 -8.83 22.15 -2.05
N VAL A 136 -8.46 22.31 -0.77
CA VAL A 136 -9.11 23.29 0.13
C VAL A 136 -9.01 24.72 -0.39
N ILE A 137 -7.92 25.08 -1.05
CA ILE A 137 -7.70 26.42 -1.63
C ILE A 137 -8.25 26.58 -3.07
N GLY A 138 -8.93 25.57 -3.61
CA GLY A 138 -9.73 25.69 -4.83
C GLY A 138 -9.27 24.88 -6.05
N SER A 139 -8.25 24.02 -5.94
CA SER A 139 -7.85 23.14 -7.06
C SER A 139 -8.85 22.00 -7.24
N ALA A 140 -9.64 22.04 -8.32
CA ALA A 140 -10.65 21.01 -8.60
C ALA A 140 -10.06 19.60 -8.82
N GLU A 141 -8.83 19.51 -9.35
CA GLU A 141 -8.13 18.23 -9.55
C GLU A 141 -7.71 17.57 -8.23
N ASN A 142 -7.66 18.35 -7.15
CA ASN A 142 -7.30 17.92 -5.80
C ASN A 142 -8.53 17.78 -4.87
N GLN A 143 -9.73 17.81 -5.44
CA GLN A 143 -10.99 17.62 -4.72
C GLN A 143 -11.75 16.45 -5.33
N LEU A 144 -11.84 15.33 -4.62
CA LEU A 144 -12.69 14.22 -5.03
C LEU A 144 -14.10 14.46 -4.50
N ASN A 145 -15.09 14.40 -5.37
CA ASN A 145 -16.49 14.54 -5.00
C ASN A 145 -17.26 13.27 -5.36
N TYR A 146 -18.25 12.92 -4.54
CA TYR A 146 -19.17 11.81 -4.78
C TYR A 146 -20.60 12.21 -4.39
N ALA A 147 -21.49 12.32 -5.38
CA ALA A 147 -22.90 12.57 -5.17
C ALA A 147 -23.66 11.26 -4.89
N ALA A 148 -24.40 11.24 -3.78
CA ALA A 148 -25.28 10.13 -3.39
C ALA A 148 -26.73 10.61 -3.22
N THR A 149 -27.68 9.75 -3.60
CA THR A 149 -29.12 9.99 -3.40
C THR A 149 -29.68 8.88 -2.52
N ILE A 150 -30.23 9.26 -1.36
CA ILE A 150 -30.75 8.31 -0.37
C ILE A 150 -32.27 8.28 -0.45
N ALA A 151 -32.85 7.09 -0.62
CA ALA A 151 -34.30 6.94 -0.70
C ALA A 151 -35.01 7.40 0.59
N PRO A 152 -36.28 7.83 0.52
CA PRO A 152 -37.01 8.24 1.73
C PRO A 152 -37.24 7.05 2.67
N ASN A 153 -37.08 7.27 3.98
CA ASN A 153 -37.21 6.28 5.05
C ASN A 153 -36.29 5.05 4.91
N THR A 154 -35.11 5.22 4.31
CA THR A 154 -34.09 4.17 4.23
C THR A 154 -32.82 4.54 4.99
N THR A 155 -32.08 3.50 5.38
CA THR A 155 -30.67 3.61 5.76
C THR A 155 -29.86 2.93 4.66
N GLU A 156 -28.90 3.65 4.10
CA GLU A 156 -28.02 3.17 3.04
C GLU A 156 -26.56 3.37 3.47
N THR A 157 -25.73 2.35 3.29
CA THR A 157 -24.28 2.49 3.42
C THR A 157 -23.73 3.15 2.16
N VAL A 158 -23.28 4.39 2.28
CA VAL A 158 -22.67 5.17 1.21
C VAL A 158 -21.16 4.94 1.24
N GLU A 159 -20.60 4.43 0.15
CA GLU A 159 -19.17 4.19 -0.01
C GLU A 159 -18.56 5.11 -1.07
N MET A 160 -17.67 6.00 -0.63
CA MET A 160 -16.86 6.86 -1.47
C MET A 160 -15.52 6.19 -1.79
N LEU A 161 -15.38 5.65 -3.00
CA LEU A 161 -14.15 5.06 -3.51
C LEU A 161 -13.15 6.16 -3.91
N PHE A 162 -11.91 6.06 -3.45
CA PHE A 162 -10.92 7.11 -3.66
C PHE A 162 -10.40 7.18 -5.11
N ASN A 163 -10.66 6.15 -5.91
CA ASN A 163 -10.38 6.12 -7.34
C ASN A 163 -11.65 6.26 -8.21
N GLY A 164 -12.80 6.64 -7.64
CA GLY A 164 -14.08 6.67 -8.36
C GLY A 164 -14.05 7.54 -9.63
N SER A 165 -13.44 8.73 -9.59
CA SER A 165 -13.28 9.58 -10.79
C SER A 165 -12.37 8.97 -11.87
N LYS A 166 -11.26 8.35 -11.47
CA LYS A 166 -10.34 7.65 -12.40
C LYS A 166 -11.05 6.48 -13.09
N ARG A 167 -11.98 5.84 -12.37
CA ARG A 167 -12.82 4.74 -12.86
C ARG A 167 -14.05 5.20 -13.62
N GLN A 168 -14.26 6.52 -13.73
CA GLN A 168 -15.42 7.13 -14.39
C GLN A 168 -16.76 6.65 -13.80
N PHE A 169 -16.81 6.54 -12.47
CA PHE A 169 -18.03 6.14 -11.78
C PHE A 169 -19.07 7.25 -11.74
N ASP A 170 -20.33 6.86 -11.92
CA ASP A 170 -21.47 7.78 -11.83
C ASP A 170 -21.49 8.50 -10.49
N GLY A 171 -21.73 9.81 -10.54
CA GLY A 171 -21.74 10.68 -9.37
C GLY A 171 -20.36 11.10 -8.87
N TYR A 172 -19.25 10.69 -9.51
CA TYR A 172 -17.90 11.15 -9.17
C TYR A 172 -17.41 12.26 -10.09
N TRP A 173 -16.69 13.24 -9.53
CA TRP A 173 -15.91 14.22 -10.29
C TRP A 173 -14.75 14.79 -9.47
N GLY A 174 -13.73 15.28 -10.19
CA GLY A 174 -12.50 15.83 -9.60
C GLY A 174 -11.59 14.76 -8.96
N GLY A 175 -10.53 15.19 -8.28
CA GLY A 175 -9.69 14.30 -7.49
C GLY A 175 -8.65 13.48 -8.27
N ASN A 176 -8.37 13.80 -9.53
CA ASN A 176 -7.36 13.10 -10.33
C ASN A 176 -5.94 13.23 -9.76
N GLN A 177 -5.69 14.32 -9.02
CA GLN A 177 -4.43 14.65 -8.36
C GLN A 177 -4.55 14.65 -6.82
N LEU A 178 -5.67 14.17 -6.25
CA LEU A 178 -5.88 14.13 -4.81
C LEU A 178 -4.75 13.37 -4.11
N ASN A 179 -4.08 14.02 -3.16
CA ASN A 179 -3.04 13.40 -2.34
C ASN A 179 -3.65 12.79 -1.07
N LEU A 180 -3.89 11.46 -1.09
CA LEU A 180 -4.43 10.74 0.07
C LEU A 180 -3.50 10.75 1.30
N ARG A 181 -2.22 11.10 1.17
CA ARG A 181 -1.29 11.23 2.30
C ARG A 181 -1.47 12.53 3.07
N GLN A 182 -2.13 13.52 2.47
CA GLN A 182 -2.22 14.89 2.96
C GLN A 182 -3.64 15.43 2.90
N LEU A 183 -4.62 14.63 3.31
CA LEU A 183 -6.01 15.05 3.34
C LEU A 183 -6.22 16.09 4.44
N ALA A 184 -6.77 17.23 4.04
CA ALA A 184 -7.00 18.39 4.90
C ALA A 184 -8.47 18.55 5.27
N GLU A 185 -9.39 18.05 4.42
CA GLU A 185 -10.82 18.25 4.61
C GLU A 185 -11.61 17.01 4.15
N PHE A 186 -12.57 16.61 4.98
CA PHE A 186 -13.72 15.80 4.59
C PHE A 186 -14.98 16.64 4.78
N GLN A 187 -15.82 16.69 3.76
CA GLN A 187 -17.02 17.53 3.75
C GLN A 187 -18.22 16.73 3.29
N ILE A 188 -19.37 16.96 3.93
CA ILE A 188 -20.68 16.59 3.42
C ILE A 188 -21.48 17.86 3.16
N TYR A 189 -21.99 18.00 1.94
CA TYR A 189 -22.72 19.20 1.54
C TYR A 189 -23.86 18.89 0.56
N VAL A 190 -24.70 19.90 0.33
CA VAL A 190 -25.82 19.83 -0.61
C VAL A 190 -25.69 20.94 -1.63
N GLN A 191 -26.05 20.65 -2.88
CA GLN A 191 -26.02 21.63 -3.97
C GLN A 191 -27.42 21.77 -4.57
N GLY A 192 -27.84 23.02 -4.77
CA GLY A 192 -29.17 23.34 -5.26
C GLY A 192 -29.40 23.08 -6.75
N PRO A 193 -30.67 23.17 -7.20
CA PRO A 193 -31.85 23.46 -6.39
C PRO A 193 -32.29 22.25 -5.55
N VAL A 194 -32.49 22.44 -4.24
CA VAL A 194 -32.88 21.39 -3.29
C VAL A 194 -33.73 21.97 -2.15
N GLU A 195 -34.78 21.26 -1.76
CA GLU A 195 -35.59 21.62 -0.58
C GLU A 195 -34.82 21.31 0.72
N PRO A 196 -35.18 21.91 1.87
CA PRO A 196 -34.61 21.55 3.15
C PRO A 196 -34.74 20.05 3.40
N GLN A 197 -33.66 19.41 3.82
CA GLN A 197 -33.59 17.97 4.02
C GLN A 197 -32.78 17.61 5.26
N THR A 198 -33.12 16.50 5.90
CA THR A 198 -32.41 15.99 7.07
C THR A 198 -31.87 14.61 6.75
N ILE A 199 -30.65 14.34 7.20
CA ILE A 199 -30.05 13.00 7.20
C ILE A 199 -29.52 12.68 8.59
N ILE A 200 -29.29 11.41 8.84
CA ILE A 200 -28.59 10.92 10.02
C ILE A 200 -27.35 10.14 9.53
N MET A 201 -26.16 10.56 9.96
CA MET A 201 -24.88 9.99 9.53
C MET A 201 -24.20 9.24 10.69
N ASN A 202 -23.90 7.96 10.47
CA ASN A 202 -23.34 7.04 11.47
C ASN A 202 -22.22 6.17 10.84
N ASN A 203 -21.50 5.39 11.66
CA ASN A 203 -20.59 4.32 11.22
C ASN A 203 -19.60 4.75 10.11
N ILE A 204 -18.82 5.80 10.37
CA ILE A 204 -17.75 6.21 9.45
C ILE A 204 -16.62 5.18 9.53
N GLU A 205 -16.28 4.56 8.41
CA GLU A 205 -15.28 3.50 8.30
C GLU A 205 -14.36 3.71 7.07
N LEU A 206 -13.08 3.39 7.19
CA LEU A 206 -12.16 3.35 6.04
C LEU A 206 -11.90 1.90 5.63
N THR A 207 -12.14 1.57 4.37
CA THR A 207 -11.81 0.25 3.83
C THR A 207 -10.39 0.27 3.27
N HIS A 208 -9.61 -0.78 3.55
CA HIS A 208 -8.31 -0.97 2.88
C HIS A 208 -8.50 -1.18 1.38
N ALA A 209 -7.55 -0.71 0.57
CA ALA A 209 -7.53 -1.08 -0.85
C ALA A 209 -7.35 -2.60 -0.96
N THR A 210 -7.98 -3.24 -1.94
CA THR A 210 -7.83 -4.69 -2.11
C THR A 210 -6.39 -5.01 -2.50
N GLY A 211 -5.77 -5.95 -1.77
CA GLY A 211 -4.41 -6.42 -2.03
C GLY A 211 -3.29 -5.58 -1.43
N ASP A 212 -3.57 -4.44 -0.78
CA ASP A 212 -2.49 -3.69 -0.11
C ASP A 212 -2.27 -4.18 1.33
N PHE A 213 -1.12 -4.84 1.49
CA PHE A 213 -0.53 -5.27 2.73
C PHE A 213 -0.26 -4.08 3.66
N ILE A 214 -0.38 -4.35 4.96
CA ILE A 214 -0.26 -3.39 6.07
C ILE A 214 1.06 -2.61 5.92
N ALA A 215 0.98 -1.29 5.73
CA ALA A 215 2.16 -0.45 5.84
C ALA A 215 2.75 -0.63 7.25
N ALA A 216 4.01 -1.07 7.33
CA ALA A 216 4.70 -1.18 8.60
C ALA A 216 4.77 0.20 9.27
N GLU A 217 4.64 0.24 10.60
CA GLU A 217 4.88 1.47 11.35
C GLU A 217 6.32 1.94 11.12
N GLU A 218 6.48 3.21 10.77
CA GLU A 218 7.79 3.80 10.52
C GLU A 218 8.61 3.75 11.81
N ARG A 219 9.71 2.98 11.83
CA ARG A 219 10.63 2.98 12.97
C ARG A 219 11.26 4.35 13.10
N VAL A 220 11.08 4.98 14.26
CA VAL A 220 11.67 6.28 14.58
C VAL A 220 12.80 6.10 15.59
N ILE A 221 13.98 6.59 15.26
CA ILE A 221 15.15 6.63 16.15
C ILE A 221 15.35 8.06 16.62
N ASN A 222 15.43 8.28 17.92
CA ASN A 222 15.81 9.58 18.47
C ASN A 222 17.25 9.89 18.09
N ALA A 223 17.45 10.89 17.23
CA ALA A 223 18.75 11.28 16.70
C ALA A 223 19.43 12.38 17.52
N GLY A 224 18.81 12.84 18.61
CA GLY A 224 19.31 13.95 19.41
C GLY A 224 19.07 15.31 18.73
N PRO A 225 19.93 16.31 18.97
CA PRO A 225 19.74 17.66 18.43
C PRO A 225 19.94 17.71 16.92
N VAL A 226 19.21 18.59 16.23
CA VAL A 226 19.30 18.76 14.78
C VAL A 226 20.70 19.27 14.37
N PRO A 227 21.39 18.64 13.41
CA PRO A 227 22.66 19.13 12.86
C PRO A 227 22.54 20.52 12.24
N THR A 228 23.58 21.34 12.37
CA THR A 228 23.67 22.66 11.72
C THR A 228 24.47 22.54 10.42
N LEU A 229 23.86 22.91 9.29
CA LEU A 229 24.56 23.05 8.00
C LEU A 229 25.30 24.38 7.90
N ALA A 230 24.61 25.47 8.26
CA ALA A 230 25.18 26.81 8.26
C ALA A 230 24.54 27.66 9.36
N LEU A 231 25.35 28.37 10.14
CA LEU A 231 24.88 29.28 11.18
C LEU A 231 24.58 30.65 10.57
N ILE A 232 23.40 31.21 10.83
CA ILE A 232 23.02 32.57 10.41
C ILE A 232 23.25 33.56 11.56
N SER A 233 22.80 33.20 12.76
CA SER A 233 23.05 33.95 14.00
C SER A 233 22.94 33.01 15.19
N ASP A 234 23.86 33.10 16.16
CA ASP A 234 23.75 32.42 17.46
C ASP A 234 23.44 33.38 18.61
N PHE A 235 23.41 34.68 18.35
CA PHE A 235 23.26 35.75 19.35
C PHE A 235 24.27 35.69 20.52
N THR A 236 25.36 34.91 20.46
CA THR A 236 26.26 34.69 21.62
C THR A 236 27.51 35.58 21.64
N HIS A 237 27.92 36.15 20.51
CA HIS A 237 29.20 36.88 20.38
C HIS A 237 29.13 38.38 20.74
N GLY A 238 28.03 38.85 21.36
CA GLY A 238 27.93 40.21 21.90
C GLY A 238 27.73 41.32 20.86
N GLU A 239 27.43 40.97 19.61
CA GLU A 239 26.89 41.87 18.60
C GLU A 239 25.49 41.36 18.24
N GLN A 240 24.48 42.25 18.18
CA GLN A 240 23.17 41.95 17.58
C GLN A 240 23.30 41.85 16.04
N THR A 241 24.26 41.06 15.57
CA THR A 241 24.59 40.93 14.16
C THR A 241 23.40 40.44 13.38
N GLY A 242 22.95 41.25 12.42
CA GLY A 242 21.87 40.91 11.51
C GLY A 242 20.48 41.37 11.96
N ILE A 243 20.26 41.83 13.19
CA ILE A 243 18.96 42.43 13.52
C ILE A 243 18.89 43.85 12.93
N ALA A 244 17.89 44.10 12.08
CA ALA A 244 17.59 45.42 11.56
C ALA A 244 16.69 46.18 12.56
N GLN A 245 17.30 46.79 13.57
CA GLN A 245 16.57 47.53 14.62
C GLN A 245 15.70 48.67 14.05
N ASP A 246 16.15 49.32 12.99
CA ASP A 246 15.40 50.39 12.30
C ASP A 246 14.17 49.88 11.54
N GLN A 247 14.04 48.56 11.38
CA GLN A 247 12.94 47.89 10.69
C GLN A 247 12.12 46.98 11.61
N SER A 248 12.58 46.78 12.85
CA SER A 248 11.91 45.95 13.85
C SER A 248 11.07 46.84 14.77
N THR A 249 9.84 46.41 15.06
CA THR A 249 8.96 47.06 16.03
C THR A 249 8.92 46.31 17.37
N ALA A 250 9.50 45.11 17.44
CA ALA A 250 9.71 44.40 18.69
C ALA A 250 10.70 45.14 19.61
N ILE A 251 10.47 45.04 20.92
CA ILE A 251 11.38 45.56 21.95
C ILE A 251 12.46 44.51 22.18
N ILE A 252 13.72 44.91 21.99
CA ILE A 252 14.89 44.02 22.06
C ILE A 252 15.83 44.56 23.16
N PRO A 253 15.84 43.94 24.35
CA PRO A 253 16.74 44.33 25.43
C PRO A 253 18.22 44.22 25.00
N PRO A 254 19.12 45.02 25.60
CA PRO A 254 20.56 44.83 25.41
C PRO A 254 20.97 43.41 25.73
N PHE A 255 21.85 42.83 24.92
CA PHE A 255 22.29 41.46 25.11
C PHE A 255 22.98 41.27 26.47
N ASP A 256 22.49 40.35 27.29
CA ASP A 256 23.09 40.01 28.58
C ASP A 256 24.16 38.94 28.40
N LYS A 257 25.44 39.36 28.41
CA LYS A 257 26.61 38.47 28.34
C LYS A 257 26.73 37.51 29.53
N THR A 258 25.92 37.67 30.57
CA THR A 258 25.91 36.80 31.77
C THR A 258 24.74 35.80 31.78
N ALA A 259 23.80 35.91 30.84
CA ALA A 259 22.71 34.95 30.67
C ALA A 259 23.28 33.58 30.25
N LYS A 260 23.04 32.56 31.08
CA LYS A 260 23.60 31.20 30.93
C LYS A 260 23.14 30.43 29.68
N ASN A 261 22.22 30.99 28.90
CA ASN A 261 21.41 30.21 27.95
C ASN A 261 21.68 30.56 26.47
N GLY A 262 22.46 31.60 26.16
CA GLY A 262 22.82 31.95 24.77
C GLY A 262 21.63 32.37 23.89
N LYS A 263 20.53 32.85 24.48
CA LYS A 263 19.33 33.32 23.78
C LYS A 263 19.08 34.82 24.01
N GLN A 264 18.41 35.46 23.05
CA GLN A 264 18.00 36.86 23.11
C GLN A 264 16.49 36.94 23.39
N SER A 265 16.10 37.61 24.49
CA SER A 265 14.69 37.90 24.77
C SER A 265 14.15 38.92 23.77
N ILE A 266 12.91 38.73 23.31
CA ILE A 266 12.20 39.59 22.36
C ILE A 266 10.78 39.79 22.87
N THR A 267 10.34 41.05 22.99
CA THR A 267 8.97 41.39 23.35
C THR A 267 8.25 42.00 22.15
N PHE A 268 7.13 41.41 21.73
CA PHE A 268 6.26 41.93 20.69
C PHE A 268 5.12 42.74 21.33
N PRO A 269 5.10 44.08 21.20
CA PRO A 269 4.10 44.90 21.86
C PRO A 269 2.73 44.82 21.20
N ALA A 270 1.64 44.78 21.99
CA ALA A 270 0.27 44.85 21.50
C ALA A 270 -0.19 46.24 21.06
N THR A 271 0.68 47.25 21.17
CA THR A 271 0.42 48.60 20.65
C THR A 271 0.57 48.70 19.13
N GLU A 272 1.14 47.69 18.48
CA GLU A 272 1.33 47.61 17.04
C GLU A 272 0.42 46.51 16.47
N ASP A 273 -0.14 46.73 15.27
CA ASP A 273 -0.99 45.73 14.61
C ASP A 273 -0.15 44.53 14.11
N TYR A 274 1.13 44.75 13.79
CA TYR A 274 2.06 43.73 13.30
C TYR A 274 3.46 43.90 13.93
N PRO A 275 3.60 43.69 15.25
CA PRO A 275 4.90 43.79 15.89
C PRO A 275 5.83 42.72 15.31
N ASN A 276 7.05 43.10 14.98
CA ASN A 276 7.96 42.23 14.23
C ASN A 276 9.43 42.39 14.62
N LEU A 277 10.19 41.33 14.37
CA LEU A 277 11.64 41.25 14.44
C LEU A 277 12.16 40.95 13.02
N VAL A 278 13.00 41.83 12.47
CA VAL A 278 13.62 41.65 11.16
C VAL A 278 15.09 41.28 11.32
N ILE A 279 15.49 40.18 10.70
CA ILE A 279 16.88 39.75 10.54
C ILE A 279 17.28 39.96 9.08
N GLN A 280 18.22 40.87 8.85
CA GLN A 280 18.70 41.26 7.53
C GLN A 280 20.24 41.31 7.50
N PRO A 281 20.89 40.63 6.54
CA PRO A 281 22.32 40.70 6.35
C PRO A 281 22.73 41.99 5.64
N LYS A 282 24.03 42.34 5.69
CA LYS A 282 24.56 43.49 4.94
C LYS A 282 24.50 43.30 3.42
N GLN A 283 24.52 42.06 2.96
CA GLN A 283 24.35 41.63 1.58
C GLN A 283 23.43 40.41 1.58
N PRO A 284 22.51 40.25 0.61
CA PRO A 284 21.62 39.09 0.55
C PRO A 284 22.40 37.79 0.68
N TRP A 285 21.82 36.83 1.40
CA TRP A 285 22.40 35.50 1.51
C TRP A 285 22.27 34.75 0.19
N ASP A 286 23.35 34.07 -0.18
CA ASP A 286 23.37 33.08 -1.25
C ASP A 286 23.55 31.69 -0.63
N TRP A 287 22.49 30.89 -0.68
CA TRP A 287 22.43 29.52 -0.17
C TRP A 287 22.30 28.50 -1.31
N SER A 288 22.50 28.91 -2.56
CA SER A 288 22.26 28.06 -3.73
C SER A 288 23.16 26.81 -3.79
N GLU A 289 24.36 26.87 -3.22
CA GLU A 289 25.33 25.77 -3.17
C GLU A 289 25.10 24.79 -2.00
N LEU A 290 24.12 25.04 -1.11
CA LEU A 290 23.90 24.23 0.10
C LEU A 290 22.94 23.05 -0.09
N GLY A 291 22.39 22.87 -1.29
CA GLY A 291 21.49 21.76 -1.62
C GLY A 291 20.09 21.91 -1.03
N ASP A 292 19.51 20.80 -0.58
CA ASP A 292 18.17 20.75 0.03
C ASP A 292 18.26 20.90 1.56
N PHE A 293 17.62 21.93 2.10
CA PHE A 293 17.73 22.32 3.51
C PHE A 293 16.42 22.92 4.03
N ASN A 294 16.29 23.01 5.35
CA ASN A 294 15.28 23.86 5.99
C ASN A 294 15.96 25.00 6.75
N LEU A 295 15.25 26.13 6.86
CA LEU A 295 15.63 27.24 7.72
C LEU A 295 15.07 27.00 9.13
N ALA A 296 15.90 27.00 10.15
CA ALA A 296 15.52 26.70 11.52
C ALA A 296 15.80 27.84 12.50
N PHE A 297 14.97 27.89 13.54
CA PHE A 297 14.99 28.85 14.64
C PHE A 297 14.87 28.09 15.96
N ASP A 298 15.83 28.24 16.86
CA ASP A 298 15.62 27.82 18.26
C ASP A 298 14.82 28.89 18.98
N ILE A 299 13.66 28.51 19.52
CA ILE A 299 12.77 29.45 20.19
C ILE A 299 12.30 28.84 21.50
N ALA A 300 12.47 29.58 22.59
CA ALA A 300 11.78 29.30 23.85
C ALA A 300 10.61 30.25 24.05
N ASN A 301 9.51 29.70 24.56
CA ASN A 301 8.40 30.46 25.09
C ASN A 301 8.45 30.35 26.62
N PRO A 302 8.98 31.37 27.31
CA PRO A 302 9.14 31.34 28.77
C PRO A 302 7.81 31.56 29.52
N THR A 303 6.70 31.80 28.80
CA THR A 303 5.41 32.16 29.39
C THR A 303 4.52 30.93 29.60
N ASP A 304 3.47 31.09 30.40
CA ASP A 304 2.44 30.08 30.64
C ASP A 304 1.33 30.05 29.57
N GLU A 305 1.48 30.81 28.49
CA GLU A 305 0.51 30.93 27.41
C GLU A 305 1.11 30.60 26.05
N ALA A 306 0.31 30.00 25.17
CA ALA A 306 0.75 29.68 23.83
C ALA A 306 0.84 30.95 22.96
N VAL A 307 1.86 31.03 22.11
CA VAL A 307 2.07 32.15 21.19
C VAL A 307 2.01 31.65 19.75
N GLN A 308 1.05 32.12 18.96
CA GLN A 308 1.04 31.87 17.51
C GLN A 308 1.97 32.86 16.83
N LEU A 309 3.11 32.37 16.35
CA LEU A 309 4.16 33.16 15.72
C LEU A 309 4.16 32.95 14.21
N PHE A 310 4.27 34.05 13.46
CA PHE A 310 4.41 34.02 12.01
C PHE A 310 5.86 34.24 11.61
N PHE A 311 6.25 33.55 10.55
CA PHE A 311 7.59 33.58 9.96
C PHE A 311 7.45 34.05 8.52
N ARG A 312 8.34 34.93 8.07
CA ARG A 312 8.39 35.40 6.69
C ARG A 312 9.84 35.42 6.20
N VAL A 313 10.03 35.01 4.96
CA VAL A 313 11.33 35.00 4.29
C VAL A 313 11.19 35.69 2.94
N ASP A 314 12.02 36.70 2.69
CA ASP A 314 11.96 37.49 1.46
C ASP A 314 13.18 37.19 0.58
N GLN A 315 12.96 36.93 -0.72
CA GLN A 315 14.02 36.79 -1.73
C GLN A 315 14.38 38.10 -2.45
N ALA A 316 13.71 39.18 -2.08
CA ALA A 316 13.93 40.51 -2.62
C ALA A 316 13.78 41.55 -1.52
N LYS A 317 14.23 42.79 -1.80
CA LYS A 317 14.02 43.89 -0.87
C LYS A 317 12.53 44.15 -0.66
N ASN A 318 12.15 44.55 0.55
CA ASN A 318 10.77 44.89 0.89
C ASN A 318 10.22 46.00 -0.02
N SER A 319 8.97 45.88 -0.46
CA SER A 319 8.28 46.81 -1.35
C SER A 319 8.15 48.23 -0.77
N GLN A 320 8.01 48.34 0.56
CA GLN A 320 7.99 49.63 1.26
C GLN A 320 9.36 50.34 1.24
N GLN A 321 10.42 49.63 0.88
CA GLN A 321 11.78 50.15 0.75
C GLN A 321 12.26 50.18 -0.71
N GLY A 322 11.34 50.06 -1.67
CA GLY A 322 11.61 50.15 -3.10
C GLY A 322 12.03 48.83 -3.76
N GLY A 323 11.78 47.68 -3.13
CA GLY A 323 11.87 46.36 -3.78
C GLY A 323 10.51 45.80 -4.17
N THR A 324 10.38 44.48 -4.21
CA THR A 324 9.17 43.76 -4.67
C THR A 324 8.56 42.85 -3.61
N ALA A 325 9.29 42.52 -2.54
CA ALA A 325 8.80 41.61 -1.51
C ALA A 325 7.72 42.26 -0.63
N ASP A 326 6.53 41.67 -0.54
CA ASP A 326 5.38 42.24 0.17
C ASP A 326 4.71 41.28 1.17
N GLY A 327 5.23 40.07 1.33
CA GLY A 327 4.65 39.02 2.18
C GLY A 327 3.86 37.97 1.39
N VAL A 328 3.66 38.21 0.08
CA VAL A 328 3.08 37.26 -0.87
C VAL A 328 3.97 37.08 -2.10
N THR A 329 4.30 38.16 -2.80
CA THR A 329 5.23 38.16 -3.94
C THR A 329 6.66 38.23 -3.42
N ASP A 330 7.57 37.46 -4.00
CA ASP A 330 8.98 37.38 -3.59
C ASP A 330 9.16 37.09 -2.09
N SER A 331 8.16 36.49 -1.47
CA SER A 331 8.07 36.26 -0.03
C SER A 331 7.38 34.93 0.24
N LEU A 332 7.86 34.18 1.23
CA LEU A 332 7.20 32.99 1.75
C LEU A 332 6.84 33.23 3.21
N SER A 333 5.58 33.02 3.57
CA SER A 333 5.08 33.16 4.93
C SER A 333 4.60 31.83 5.50
N GLY A 334 4.93 31.57 6.76
CA GLY A 334 4.49 30.42 7.54
C GLY A 334 4.14 30.79 8.97
N PHE A 335 3.66 29.82 9.75
CA PHE A 335 3.30 30.03 11.14
C PHE A 335 3.50 28.78 11.99
N ALA A 336 3.75 28.97 13.28
CA ALA A 336 3.80 27.90 14.27
C ALA A 336 3.20 28.38 15.60
N THR A 337 2.74 27.44 16.42
CA THR A 337 2.34 27.74 17.81
C THR A 337 3.45 27.31 18.75
N LEU A 338 3.98 28.29 19.48
CA LEU A 338 4.92 28.06 20.57
C LEU A 338 4.13 27.65 21.82
N GLN A 339 4.40 26.47 22.36
CA GLN A 339 3.68 25.98 23.54
C GLN A 339 4.14 26.69 24.82
N PRO A 340 3.31 26.76 25.87
CA PRO A 340 3.74 27.31 27.16
C PRO A 340 4.98 26.60 27.70
N ASN A 341 5.91 27.36 28.28
CA ASN A 341 7.14 26.85 28.91
C ASN A 341 7.96 25.89 28.02
N SER A 342 7.94 26.08 26.71
CA SER A 342 8.64 25.22 25.74
C SER A 342 10.00 25.78 25.34
N ASP A 343 10.91 24.89 24.96
CA ASP A 343 12.20 25.20 24.35
C ASP A 343 12.43 24.21 23.21
N SER A 344 12.34 24.67 21.96
CA SER A 344 12.35 23.77 20.80
C SER A 344 12.94 24.42 19.56
N THR A 345 13.36 23.59 18.60
CA THR A 345 13.73 24.03 17.25
C THR A 345 12.49 24.06 16.36
N TYR A 346 12.27 25.16 15.65
CA TYR A 346 11.21 25.32 14.64
C TYR A 346 11.84 25.46 13.26
N TYR A 347 11.35 24.75 12.25
CA TYR A 347 11.96 24.76 10.92
C TYR A 347 10.96 25.01 9.79
N LEU A 348 11.41 25.73 8.76
CA LEU A 348 10.61 26.15 7.61
C LEU A 348 11.30 25.69 6.31
N SER A 349 10.57 24.96 5.47
CA SER A 349 11.04 24.69 4.12
C SER A 349 10.89 25.92 3.23
N LEU A 350 11.95 26.28 2.50
CA LEU A 350 11.96 27.43 1.57
C LEU A 350 11.60 27.03 0.14
N GLY A 351 11.30 25.75 -0.10
CA GLY A 351 10.72 25.25 -1.34
C GLY A 351 10.00 23.92 -1.12
N GLN A 352 8.96 23.64 -1.90
CA GLN A 352 8.39 22.29 -1.91
C GLN A 352 9.40 21.34 -2.55
N SER A 353 9.87 20.34 -1.79
CA SER A 353 10.70 19.26 -2.31
C SER A 353 10.01 18.62 -3.52
N ALA A 354 10.79 18.38 -4.57
CA ALA A 354 10.32 17.87 -5.86
C ALA A 354 9.70 16.47 -5.71
N GLY A 355 8.36 16.39 -5.61
CA GLY A 355 7.60 15.14 -5.62
C GLY A 355 7.87 14.21 -4.42
N ALA A 356 6.95 13.26 -4.21
CA ALA A 356 7.19 12.21 -3.23
C ALA A 356 8.37 11.35 -3.69
N MET A 357 9.35 11.16 -2.81
CA MET A 357 10.44 10.22 -3.05
C MET A 357 9.89 8.79 -3.06
N ILE A 358 10.07 8.09 -4.18
CA ILE A 358 9.68 6.69 -4.32
C ILE A 358 10.95 5.86 -4.10
N SER A 359 11.13 5.35 -2.89
CA SER A 359 12.24 4.48 -2.51
C SER A 359 12.23 3.14 -3.27
N GLY A 360 11.04 2.69 -3.68
CA GLY A 360 10.82 1.35 -4.22
C GLY A 360 10.90 0.25 -3.16
N MET A 361 10.80 0.59 -1.86
CA MET A 361 10.72 -0.34 -0.74
C MET A 361 9.30 -0.33 -0.16
N ARG A 362 8.85 -1.47 0.39
CA ARG A 362 7.54 -1.55 1.06
C ARG A 362 7.56 -0.89 2.44
N SER A 363 8.62 -1.12 3.21
CA SER A 363 8.92 -0.40 4.46
C SER A 363 10.26 0.31 4.36
N GLU A 364 10.35 1.48 4.97
CA GLU A 364 11.50 2.35 4.89
C GLU A 364 12.49 2.09 6.04
N PRO A 365 13.81 2.26 5.84
CA PRO A 365 14.83 2.17 6.90
C PRO A 365 14.50 3.17 8.00
N PRO A 366 14.90 2.99 9.27
CA PRO A 366 14.46 3.86 10.36
C PRO A 366 14.63 5.37 10.10
N LYS A 367 13.59 6.17 10.40
CA LYS A 367 13.64 7.63 10.30
C LYS A 367 14.31 8.21 11.54
N ARG A 368 15.25 9.14 11.35
CA ARG A 368 15.74 9.96 12.45
C ARG A 368 14.65 10.95 12.85
N SER A 369 14.21 10.91 14.10
CA SER A 369 13.45 12.00 14.70
C SER A 369 14.40 12.88 15.48
N TYR A 370 14.30 14.18 15.19
CA TYR A 370 14.94 15.22 15.96
C TYR A 370 13.87 15.94 16.78
N ASP A 371 14.29 16.56 17.88
CA ASP A 371 13.44 17.43 18.70
C ASP A 371 13.20 18.78 17.99
N ALA A 372 12.38 18.76 16.94
CA ALA A 372 12.08 19.91 16.09
C ALA A 372 10.65 19.89 15.55
N HIS A 373 10.10 21.08 15.32
CA HIS A 373 8.73 21.29 14.89
C HIS A 373 8.66 22.01 13.54
N ALA A 374 7.90 21.47 12.60
CA ALA A 374 7.67 22.11 11.32
C ALA A 374 6.87 23.41 11.49
N ILE A 375 7.31 24.47 10.84
CA ILE A 375 6.56 25.70 10.63
C ILE A 375 5.61 25.43 9.45
N SER A 376 4.32 25.61 9.70
CA SER A 376 3.29 25.38 8.69
C SER A 376 3.40 26.45 7.61
N TYR A 377 3.37 26.04 6.34
CA TYR A 377 3.22 26.98 5.24
C TYR A 377 1.90 27.76 5.40
N GLY A 378 1.97 29.07 5.25
CA GLY A 378 0.82 29.96 5.27
C GLY A 378 0.42 30.38 3.86
N TRP A 379 1.22 31.26 3.25
CA TRP A 379 0.95 31.85 1.93
C TRP A 379 2.23 32.45 1.31
N GLY A 380 2.11 32.93 0.08
CA GLY A 380 3.18 33.51 -0.71
C GLY A 380 3.79 32.51 -1.68
N GLU A 381 5.03 32.73 -2.07
CA GLU A 381 5.76 31.82 -2.97
C GLU A 381 5.85 30.42 -2.35
N THR A 382 5.69 29.38 -3.17
CA THR A 382 5.84 27.98 -2.75
C THR A 382 7.28 27.48 -2.87
N ALA A 383 8.13 28.26 -3.53
CA ALA A 383 9.57 28.06 -3.60
C ALA A 383 10.29 29.40 -3.79
N LEU A 384 11.24 29.69 -2.91
CA LEU A 384 12.10 30.86 -2.99
C LEU A 384 13.39 30.56 -3.75
N ASN A 385 13.91 31.56 -4.45
CA ASN A 385 15.24 31.59 -5.01
C ASN A 385 16.28 31.74 -3.88
N THR A 386 16.86 30.63 -3.47
CA THR A 386 17.83 30.56 -2.37
C THR A 386 19.16 31.28 -2.66
N SER A 387 19.41 31.75 -3.89
CA SER A 387 20.61 32.54 -4.21
C SER A 387 20.52 34.01 -3.79
N HIS A 388 19.35 34.51 -3.38
CA HIS A 388 19.12 35.94 -3.11
C HIS A 388 18.24 36.19 -1.87
N ILE A 389 18.40 35.43 -0.78
CA ILE A 389 17.58 35.64 0.41
C ILE A 389 17.95 36.97 1.08
N HIS A 390 16.99 37.89 1.13
CA HIS A 390 17.21 39.26 1.54
C HIS A 390 16.93 39.50 3.02
N SER A 391 15.89 38.90 3.59
CA SER A 391 15.54 39.09 5.00
C SER A 391 14.68 37.97 5.56
N LEU A 392 14.78 37.76 6.87
CA LEU A 392 13.89 36.91 7.67
C LEU A 392 13.10 37.80 8.61
N GLN A 393 11.84 37.46 8.87
CA GLN A 393 11.00 38.20 9.79
C GLN A 393 10.18 37.25 10.66
N LEU A 394 10.13 37.54 11.96
CA LEU A 394 9.24 36.92 12.93
C LEU A 394 8.23 37.99 13.36
N TYR A 395 6.93 37.69 13.36
CA TYR A 395 5.92 38.68 13.69
C TYR A 395 4.64 38.07 14.26
N LEU A 396 3.83 38.91 14.92
CA LEU A 396 2.48 38.58 15.35
C LEU A 396 1.46 39.37 14.54
N GLN A 397 0.23 38.88 14.50
CA GLN A 397 -0.89 39.58 13.85
C GLN A 397 -1.90 40.01 14.91
N ASN A 398 -2.13 41.31 15.03
CA ASN A 398 -3.07 41.96 15.93
C ASN A 398 -3.06 41.40 17.36
N PRO A 399 -1.89 41.32 18.04
CA PRO A 399 -1.84 40.77 19.39
C PRO A 399 -2.65 41.64 20.36
N THR A 400 -3.43 41.00 21.22
CA THR A 400 -4.28 41.70 22.22
C THR A 400 -3.56 41.99 23.53
N LYS A 401 -2.33 41.48 23.67
CA LYS A 401 -1.39 41.74 24.77
C LYS A 401 0.04 41.54 24.30
N ASP A 402 0.98 42.12 25.03
CA ASP A 402 2.41 41.91 24.77
C ASP A 402 2.74 40.42 24.88
N ALA A 403 3.60 39.96 23.98
CA ALA A 403 4.07 38.58 23.94
C ALA A 403 5.59 38.53 24.02
N GLU A 404 6.12 37.57 24.78
CA GLU A 404 7.55 37.40 25.03
C GLU A 404 8.03 36.05 24.53
N ILE A 405 9.16 36.05 23.81
CA ILE A 405 9.88 34.85 23.40
C ILE A 405 11.37 35.02 23.65
N GLU A 406 12.11 33.92 23.69
CA GLU A 406 13.57 33.92 23.66
C GLU A 406 14.06 33.23 22.37
N ILE A 407 14.77 33.96 21.51
CA ILE A 407 15.33 33.41 20.27
C ILE A 407 16.80 33.00 20.48
N GLY A 408 17.10 31.75 20.16
CA GLY A 408 18.46 31.18 20.12
C GLY A 408 18.99 31.16 18.70
N ALA A 409 19.67 30.09 18.30
CA ALA A 409 20.31 30.04 17.00
C ALA A 409 19.30 30.05 15.84
N VAL A 410 19.57 30.91 14.85
CA VAL A 410 18.98 30.87 13.51
C VAL A 410 20.00 30.22 12.58
N ARG A 411 19.59 29.16 11.89
CA ARG A 411 20.51 28.32 11.12
C ARG A 411 19.83 27.60 9.98
N LEU A 412 20.61 27.12 9.03
CA LEU A 412 20.17 26.12 8.06
C LEU A 412 20.45 24.73 8.62
N ILE A 413 19.49 23.83 8.45
CA ILE A 413 19.54 22.44 8.90
C ILE A 413 19.26 21.51 7.71
N PRO A 414 19.61 20.21 7.79
CA PRO A 414 19.18 19.23 6.78
C PRO A 414 17.66 19.28 6.58
N ASN A 415 17.19 19.04 5.36
CA ASN A 415 15.76 18.97 5.12
C ASN A 415 15.16 17.78 5.89
N LEU A 416 14.38 18.07 6.94
CA LEU A 416 13.77 17.07 7.82
C LEU A 416 12.47 16.47 7.22
N ASP A 417 11.91 17.14 6.22
CA ASP A 417 10.71 16.70 5.50
C ASP A 417 11.06 15.68 4.39
N ALA A 418 12.29 15.69 3.90
CA ALA A 418 12.79 14.83 2.83
C ALA A 418 14.17 14.23 3.17
N ASP A 419 14.28 13.54 4.31
CA ASP A 419 15.53 12.86 4.73
C ASP A 419 15.91 11.74 3.75
N VAL A 420 16.62 12.11 2.68
CA VAL A 420 17.24 11.18 1.73
C VAL A 420 18.42 10.45 2.33
N THR A 421 19.03 11.01 3.37
CA THR A 421 20.28 10.51 3.93
C THR A 421 20.08 9.17 4.62
N ARG A 422 18.89 8.91 5.16
CA ARG A 422 18.50 7.59 5.68
C ARG A 422 18.49 6.48 4.61
N TYR A 423 18.54 6.82 3.32
CA TYR A 423 18.62 5.85 2.23
C TYR A 423 20.01 5.70 1.67
N GLN A 424 20.94 6.60 1.98
CA GLN A 424 22.28 6.54 1.42
C GLN A 424 23.08 5.46 2.13
N HIS A 425 23.76 4.62 1.36
CA HIS A 425 24.70 3.62 1.89
C HIS A 425 24.06 2.70 2.95
N ILE A 426 22.80 2.34 2.75
CA ILE A 426 22.07 1.46 3.66
C ILE A 426 22.30 -0.02 3.39
N ILE A 427 22.78 -0.38 2.20
CA ILE A 427 23.03 -1.76 1.80
C ILE A 427 24.54 -2.00 1.65
N ASP A 428 25.08 -2.92 2.43
CA ASP A 428 26.49 -3.33 2.37
C ASP A 428 26.78 -4.24 1.16
N GLN A 429 28.04 -4.70 1.05
CA GLN A 429 28.46 -5.59 -0.04
C GLN A 429 27.79 -6.98 -0.05
N TYR A 430 27.19 -7.40 1.06
CA TYR A 430 26.46 -8.66 1.22
C TYR A 430 24.94 -8.49 1.02
N GLY A 431 24.46 -7.28 0.77
CA GLY A 431 23.02 -7.00 0.63
C GLY A 431 22.31 -6.77 1.97
N GLN A 432 23.06 -6.53 3.04
CA GLN A 432 22.55 -6.38 4.40
C GLN A 432 22.48 -4.92 4.84
N PHE A 433 21.61 -4.62 5.81
CA PHE A 433 21.51 -3.27 6.37
C PHE A 433 22.77 -2.86 7.14
N THR A 434 23.29 -1.68 6.83
CA THR A 434 24.52 -1.14 7.43
C THR A 434 24.31 -0.52 8.81
N GLY A 435 23.08 -0.09 9.12
CA GLY A 435 22.77 0.74 10.30
C GLY A 435 22.50 -0.02 11.61
N ASP A 436 22.54 -1.34 11.62
CA ASP A 436 22.31 -2.16 12.83
C ASP A 436 23.05 -3.50 12.74
N ASP A 437 23.20 -4.20 13.87
CA ASP A 437 23.82 -5.53 13.98
C ASP A 437 22.85 -6.55 14.58
N TRP A 438 22.84 -7.77 14.06
CA TRP A 438 22.01 -8.89 14.52
C TRP A 438 22.80 -10.20 14.45
N PRO A 439 22.36 -11.29 15.11
CA PRO A 439 23.15 -12.52 15.25
C PRO A 439 23.62 -13.14 13.94
N GLU A 440 22.79 -13.14 12.90
CA GLU A 440 23.07 -13.74 11.59
C GLU A 440 23.83 -12.81 10.62
N LYS A 441 24.20 -11.58 11.04
CA LYS A 441 24.85 -10.60 10.15
C LYS A 441 26.26 -11.07 9.75
N ILE A 442 26.51 -11.13 8.45
CA ILE A 442 27.85 -11.38 7.90
C ILE A 442 28.69 -10.11 7.95
N LEU A 443 29.88 -10.21 8.50
CA LEU A 443 30.84 -9.12 8.67
C LEU A 443 31.98 -9.17 7.65
N ASN A 444 32.29 -10.36 7.11
CA ASN A 444 33.38 -10.56 6.16
C ASN A 444 33.25 -11.89 5.38
N ASP A 445 34.06 -12.04 4.33
CA ASP A 445 34.08 -13.23 3.47
C ASP A 445 34.55 -14.49 4.21
N GLU A 446 35.39 -14.36 5.24
CA GLU A 446 35.89 -15.50 6.02
C GLU A 446 34.72 -16.20 6.77
N GLN A 447 33.76 -15.43 7.28
CA GLN A 447 32.54 -15.98 7.88
C GLN A 447 31.68 -16.76 6.87
N LEU A 448 31.46 -16.20 5.68
CA LEU A 448 30.75 -16.89 4.61
C LEU A 448 31.47 -18.18 4.19
N GLN A 449 32.79 -18.13 4.01
CA GLN A 449 33.57 -19.29 3.62
C GLN A 449 33.56 -20.39 4.69
N LEU A 450 33.58 -20.02 5.97
CA LEU A 450 33.45 -20.99 7.06
C LEU A 450 32.06 -21.66 7.04
N ALA A 451 30.99 -20.89 6.86
CA ALA A 451 29.64 -21.44 6.69
C ALA A 451 29.53 -22.35 5.46
N GLY A 452 30.17 -21.97 4.35
CA GLY A 452 30.26 -22.78 3.13
C GLY A 452 31.02 -24.08 3.33
N GLN A 453 32.14 -24.06 4.06
CA GLN A 453 32.89 -25.27 4.42
C GLN A 453 32.04 -26.23 5.24
N HIS A 454 31.33 -25.75 6.26
CA HIS A 454 30.42 -26.58 7.04
C HIS A 454 29.28 -27.17 6.19
N ALA A 455 28.69 -26.39 5.27
CA ALA A 455 27.67 -26.90 4.36
C ALA A 455 28.22 -28.01 3.44
N LEU A 456 29.45 -27.85 2.93
CA LEU A 456 30.12 -28.85 2.10
C LEU A 456 30.51 -30.12 2.87
N GLU A 457 30.85 -30.01 4.15
CA GLU A 457 31.11 -31.16 5.03
C GLU A 457 29.86 -32.01 5.25
N GLN A 458 28.68 -31.37 5.31
CA GLN A 458 27.40 -32.06 5.48
C GLN A 458 26.78 -32.53 4.16
N LEU A 459 27.28 -32.03 3.02
CA LEU A 459 26.69 -32.29 1.71
C LEU A 459 26.66 -33.80 1.38
N GLY A 460 25.47 -34.29 1.03
CA GLY A 460 25.17 -35.68 0.74
C GLY A 460 24.96 -36.57 1.97
N ASN A 461 25.09 -36.03 3.18
CA ASN A 461 24.91 -36.80 4.43
C ASN A 461 23.50 -36.65 5.03
N ALA A 462 22.64 -35.80 4.46
CA ALA A 462 21.27 -35.64 4.92
C ALA A 462 20.48 -36.95 4.81
N THR A 463 19.80 -37.32 5.90
CA THR A 463 18.94 -38.51 5.95
C THR A 463 17.49 -38.10 6.22
N PRO A 464 16.51 -38.67 5.49
CA PRO A 464 15.10 -38.44 5.81
C PRO A 464 14.79 -38.85 7.26
N MET A 465 13.79 -38.21 7.86
CA MET A 465 13.26 -38.64 9.15
C MET A 465 12.91 -40.14 9.13
N ALA A 466 13.17 -40.85 10.23
CA ALA A 466 13.16 -42.32 10.26
C ALA A 466 11.80 -42.96 9.92
N ASP A 467 10.70 -42.22 10.05
CA ASP A 467 9.34 -42.67 9.78
C ASP A 467 8.84 -42.32 8.37
N ARG A 468 9.74 -41.93 7.45
CA ARG A 468 9.40 -41.58 6.07
C ARG A 468 9.48 -42.75 5.08
N CYS A 469 8.55 -42.78 4.13
CA CYS A 469 8.61 -43.56 2.89
C CYS A 469 9.51 -42.83 1.87
N LEU A 470 9.77 -43.47 0.72
CA LEU A 470 10.67 -42.93 -0.30
C LEU A 470 10.30 -41.50 -0.72
N HIS A 471 9.00 -41.24 -0.94
CA HIS A 471 8.50 -39.94 -1.38
C HIS A 471 8.06 -39.03 -0.22
N GLY A 472 8.53 -39.30 1.01
CA GLY A 472 8.23 -38.50 2.19
C GLY A 472 6.94 -38.85 2.93
N GLY A 473 6.16 -39.86 2.49
CA GLY A 473 4.95 -40.32 3.19
C GLY A 473 5.24 -41.05 4.51
N TRP A 474 4.21 -41.42 5.27
CA TRP A 474 4.37 -42.06 6.58
C TRP A 474 4.55 -43.57 6.48
N ASN A 475 5.73 -44.08 6.86
CA ASN A 475 6.06 -45.52 6.75
C ASN A 475 5.48 -46.39 7.88
N LYS A 476 5.06 -45.79 9.00
CA LYS A 476 4.40 -46.48 10.12
C LYS A 476 2.88 -46.48 10.02
N GLY A 477 2.32 -45.70 9.09
CA GLY A 477 0.88 -45.61 8.85
C GLY A 477 0.30 -46.79 8.06
N PRO A 478 -1.03 -46.82 7.88
CA PRO A 478 -1.67 -47.77 6.98
C PRO A 478 -1.17 -47.53 5.55
N LYS A 479 -0.93 -48.63 4.83
CA LYS A 479 -0.55 -48.61 3.41
C LYS A 479 -1.79 -48.76 2.54
N LEU A 480 -2.08 -47.74 1.76
CA LEU A 480 -3.22 -47.67 0.84
C LEU A 480 -2.80 -48.17 -0.56
N GLU A 481 -3.72 -48.09 -1.53
CA GLU A 481 -3.41 -48.47 -2.91
C GLU A 481 -2.29 -47.59 -3.50
N ALA A 482 -1.24 -48.24 -3.98
CA ALA A 482 -0.08 -47.63 -4.63
C ALA A 482 -0.30 -47.54 -6.15
N THR A 483 -0.57 -46.35 -6.66
CA THR A 483 -0.86 -46.11 -8.08
C THR A 483 0.38 -45.72 -8.89
N GLY A 484 1.52 -45.53 -8.24
CA GLY A 484 2.72 -44.95 -8.86
C GLY A 484 2.71 -43.42 -8.97
N PHE A 485 1.65 -42.75 -8.51
CA PHE A 485 1.51 -41.29 -8.53
C PHE A 485 0.87 -40.78 -7.24
N PHE A 486 1.06 -39.50 -6.92
CA PHE A 486 0.33 -38.86 -5.83
C PHE A 486 -1.17 -38.82 -6.13
N ARG A 487 -1.98 -39.10 -5.11
CA ARG A 487 -3.45 -39.05 -5.18
C ARG A 487 -4.07 -38.59 -3.88
N THR A 488 -5.37 -38.33 -3.88
CA THR A 488 -6.13 -37.94 -2.69
C THR A 488 -6.96 -39.12 -2.18
N GLU A 489 -7.12 -39.23 -0.87
CA GLU A 489 -8.05 -40.18 -0.24
C GLU A 489 -8.60 -39.59 1.07
N LYS A 490 -9.82 -39.97 1.46
CA LYS A 490 -10.39 -39.58 2.75
C LYS A 490 -10.37 -40.79 3.68
N LEU A 491 -9.55 -40.73 4.73
CA LEU A 491 -9.37 -41.79 5.72
C LEU A 491 -9.96 -41.33 7.06
N ASP A 492 -10.91 -42.09 7.60
CA ASP A 492 -11.56 -41.82 8.90
C ASP A 492 -12.07 -40.37 9.07
N GLY A 493 -12.65 -39.83 8.00
CA GLY A 493 -13.20 -38.48 7.97
C GLY A 493 -12.18 -37.36 7.73
N LYS A 494 -10.88 -37.67 7.65
CA LYS A 494 -9.81 -36.72 7.33
C LYS A 494 -9.31 -36.95 5.90
N TRP A 495 -9.21 -35.89 5.11
CA TRP A 495 -8.57 -35.93 3.80
C TRP A 495 -7.06 -36.14 3.95
N THR A 496 -6.41 -36.82 3.02
CA THR A 496 -4.95 -36.99 2.98
C THR A 496 -4.49 -37.06 1.53
N LEU A 497 -3.22 -36.77 1.29
CA LEU A 497 -2.57 -37.28 0.09
C LEU A 497 -2.09 -38.71 0.35
N VAL A 498 -1.88 -39.44 -0.73
CA VAL A 498 -1.27 -40.77 -0.75
C VAL A 498 -0.12 -40.70 -1.74
N ASP A 499 1.06 -41.08 -1.30
CA ASP A 499 2.26 -41.08 -2.12
C ASP A 499 2.24 -42.22 -3.17
N PRO A 500 3.15 -42.22 -4.16
CA PRO A 500 3.23 -43.26 -5.19
C PRO A 500 3.32 -44.69 -4.67
N GLN A 501 3.80 -44.89 -3.44
CA GLN A 501 3.96 -46.19 -2.80
C GLN A 501 2.78 -46.55 -1.90
N GLY A 502 1.74 -45.72 -1.79
CA GLY A 502 0.57 -45.96 -0.95
C GLY A 502 0.73 -45.45 0.49
N CYS A 503 1.78 -44.70 0.83
CA CYS A 503 1.95 -44.14 2.16
C CYS A 503 1.14 -42.86 2.33
N LEU A 504 0.61 -42.60 3.53
CA LEU A 504 -0.10 -41.35 3.84
C LEU A 504 0.85 -40.16 3.71
N PHE A 505 0.44 -39.10 3.03
CA PHE A 505 1.27 -37.95 2.72
C PHE A 505 0.59 -36.63 3.10
N PHE A 506 1.39 -35.67 3.54
CA PHE A 506 0.95 -34.33 3.92
C PHE A 506 2.01 -33.33 3.45
N MET A 507 1.62 -32.30 2.73
CA MET A 507 2.56 -31.36 2.09
C MET A 507 3.09 -30.37 3.13
N THR A 508 4.40 -30.33 3.29
CA THR A 508 5.14 -29.33 4.07
C THR A 508 6.35 -28.94 3.24
N GLY A 509 6.72 -27.66 3.25
CA GLY A 509 7.75 -27.15 2.36
C GLY A 509 7.77 -25.63 2.28
N LEU A 510 8.72 -25.13 1.49
CA LEU A 510 8.94 -23.71 1.28
C LEU A 510 8.69 -23.36 -0.19
N ASP A 511 7.96 -22.28 -0.41
CA ASP A 511 7.76 -21.68 -1.72
C ASP A 511 8.99 -20.87 -2.14
N ASN A 512 9.04 -20.54 -3.43
CA ASN A 512 10.03 -19.65 -4.04
C ASN A 512 11.49 -20.09 -3.84
N VAL A 513 11.75 -21.39 -3.97
CA VAL A 513 13.12 -21.94 -4.01
C VAL A 513 13.71 -21.71 -5.41
N ARG A 514 13.98 -20.45 -5.74
CA ARG A 514 14.50 -20.00 -7.04
C ARG A 514 15.22 -18.66 -6.92
N MET A 515 15.73 -18.19 -8.04
CA MET A 515 16.59 -17.01 -8.10
C MET A 515 15.89 -15.74 -8.62
N ASP A 516 14.64 -15.84 -9.09
CA ASP A 516 13.92 -14.75 -9.77
C ASP A 516 13.66 -13.54 -8.85
N ASP A 517 13.32 -13.80 -7.58
CA ASP A 517 12.94 -12.75 -6.62
C ASP A 517 14.12 -12.28 -5.73
N THR A 518 15.34 -12.75 -6.02
CA THR A 518 16.56 -12.40 -5.27
C THR A 518 17.19 -11.06 -5.69
N VAL A 519 16.65 -10.44 -6.75
CA VAL A 519 17.22 -9.26 -7.39
C VAL A 519 16.56 -7.98 -6.91
N THR A 520 17.33 -6.89 -6.80
CA THR A 520 16.85 -5.56 -6.42
C THR A 520 17.28 -4.51 -7.46
N ILE A 521 16.45 -3.49 -7.68
CA ILE A 521 16.72 -2.42 -8.65
C ILE A 521 17.90 -1.55 -8.17
N THR A 522 18.91 -1.40 -9.02
CA THR A 522 20.15 -0.67 -8.69
C THR A 522 20.02 0.85 -8.87
N GLY A 523 18.96 1.31 -9.53
CA GLY A 523 18.78 2.72 -9.92
C GLY A 523 19.38 3.07 -11.28
N ILE A 524 20.06 2.13 -11.95
CA ILE A 524 20.54 2.27 -13.32
C ILE A 524 19.48 1.77 -14.32
N ASP A 525 19.36 2.46 -15.45
CA ASP A 525 18.65 1.96 -16.63
C ASP A 525 19.58 2.04 -17.86
N TYR A 526 19.21 1.34 -18.93
CA TYR A 526 19.96 1.27 -20.17
C TYR A 526 19.20 1.98 -21.30
N THR A 527 19.86 2.92 -21.96
CA THR A 527 19.28 3.54 -23.15
C THR A 527 19.08 2.48 -24.23
N LYS A 528 17.83 2.23 -24.62
CA LYS A 528 17.42 1.20 -25.61
C LYS A 528 17.84 -0.24 -25.21
N GLY A 529 18.01 -0.51 -23.92
CA GLY A 529 18.36 -1.84 -23.43
C GLY A 529 19.82 -2.26 -23.68
N ASP A 530 20.70 -1.33 -24.08
CA ASP A 530 22.13 -1.61 -24.27
C ASP A 530 22.94 -1.21 -23.03
N PRO A 531 23.57 -2.16 -22.32
CA PRO A 531 24.35 -1.91 -21.11
C PRO A 531 25.51 -0.92 -21.28
N ASN A 532 26.00 -0.71 -22.51
CA ASN A 532 27.06 0.26 -22.79
C ASN A 532 26.57 1.71 -22.64
N TYR A 533 25.26 1.93 -22.60
CA TYR A 533 24.62 3.23 -22.43
C TYR A 533 23.84 3.30 -21.13
N ALA A 534 24.50 2.91 -20.03
CA ALA A 534 23.98 2.99 -18.69
C ALA A 534 23.83 4.46 -18.23
N ASN A 535 22.70 4.76 -17.59
CA ASN A 535 22.44 6.05 -16.96
C ASN A 535 21.77 5.86 -15.60
N ILE A 536 22.06 6.76 -14.66
CA ILE A 536 21.36 6.80 -13.37
C ILE A 536 19.93 7.29 -13.62
N ALA A 537 18.97 6.37 -13.60
CA ALA A 537 17.55 6.64 -13.78
C ALA A 537 16.86 7.00 -12.46
N SER A 538 17.33 6.45 -11.33
CA SER A 538 16.91 6.82 -9.99
C SER A 538 18.13 7.08 -9.10
N PRO A 539 18.49 8.36 -8.86
CA PRO A 539 19.59 8.71 -7.96
C PRO A 539 19.40 8.18 -6.54
N LEU A 540 18.16 8.18 -6.04
CA LEU A 540 17.83 7.66 -4.71
C LEU A 540 18.18 6.17 -4.60
N ARG A 541 17.69 5.34 -5.52
CA ARG A 541 18.00 3.91 -5.58
C ARG A 541 19.50 3.67 -5.67
N HIS A 542 20.16 4.38 -6.58
CA HIS A 542 21.60 4.22 -6.79
C HIS A 542 22.42 4.55 -5.54
N SER A 543 21.98 5.55 -4.76
CA SER A 543 22.65 5.92 -3.51
C SER A 543 22.52 4.90 -2.38
N MET A 544 21.62 3.91 -2.49
CA MET A 544 21.38 2.93 -1.41
C MET A 544 22.53 1.98 -1.17
N PHE A 545 23.35 1.74 -2.17
CA PHE A 545 24.36 0.68 -2.14
C PHE A 545 25.73 1.27 -1.80
N GLU A 546 26.35 0.80 -0.72
CA GLU A 546 27.77 1.05 -0.44
C GLU A 546 28.66 0.40 -1.49
N TRP A 547 28.21 -0.73 -2.03
CA TRP A 547 28.95 -1.53 -2.98
C TRP A 547 28.03 -2.11 -4.04
N LEU A 548 28.50 -2.02 -5.27
CA LEU A 548 28.04 -2.73 -6.44
C LEU A 548 29.28 -3.09 -7.27
N PRO A 549 29.39 -4.29 -7.85
CA PRO A 549 30.62 -4.71 -8.53
C PRO A 549 30.87 -3.87 -9.79
N GLU A 550 32.14 -3.55 -10.04
CA GLU A 550 32.57 -3.01 -11.33
C GLU A 550 32.33 -4.05 -12.44
N ARG A 551 32.16 -3.63 -13.70
CA ARG A 551 31.81 -4.54 -14.81
C ARG A 551 32.83 -5.65 -15.08
N ASN A 552 34.08 -5.48 -14.66
CA ASN A 552 35.16 -6.46 -14.81
C ASN A 552 35.35 -7.34 -13.55
N ASP A 553 34.60 -7.07 -12.48
CA ASP A 553 34.60 -7.88 -11.26
C ASP A 553 33.91 -9.23 -11.54
N PRO A 554 34.43 -10.37 -11.06
CA PRO A 554 33.79 -11.68 -11.22
C PRO A 554 32.33 -11.73 -10.75
N LEU A 555 31.96 -10.94 -9.73
CA LEU A 555 30.60 -10.89 -9.19
C LEU A 555 29.63 -10.08 -10.07
N ALA A 556 30.12 -9.36 -11.09
CA ALA A 556 29.27 -8.63 -12.04
C ALA A 556 28.37 -9.55 -12.88
N VAL A 557 28.65 -10.86 -12.91
CA VAL A 557 27.76 -11.89 -13.50
C VAL A 557 26.39 -12.01 -12.79
N ASN A 558 26.22 -11.32 -11.66
CA ASN A 558 24.98 -11.28 -10.88
C ASN A 558 24.12 -10.04 -11.15
N TYR A 559 24.54 -9.16 -12.06
CA TYR A 559 23.62 -8.20 -12.68
C TYR A 559 22.63 -8.91 -13.61
N ASP A 560 21.43 -8.35 -13.70
CA ASP A 560 20.40 -8.71 -14.66
C ASP A 560 19.62 -7.44 -15.06
N TYR A 561 18.55 -7.60 -15.82
CA TYR A 561 17.70 -6.49 -16.22
C TYR A 561 16.22 -6.86 -16.07
N ALA A 562 15.48 -6.05 -15.33
CA ALA A 562 14.03 -6.17 -15.21
C ALA A 562 13.36 -5.33 -16.31
N PRO A 563 12.75 -5.95 -17.34
CA PRO A 563 12.06 -5.21 -18.40
C PRO A 563 10.72 -4.63 -17.94
N PHE A 564 10.22 -5.07 -16.79
CA PHE A 564 8.98 -4.62 -16.20
C PHE A 564 9.06 -4.75 -14.67
N VAL A 565 8.58 -3.72 -13.99
CA VAL A 565 8.40 -3.62 -12.54
C VAL A 565 6.94 -3.26 -12.28
N HIS A 566 6.24 -4.09 -11.52
CA HIS A 566 4.83 -3.89 -11.17
C HIS A 566 4.65 -2.60 -10.37
N SER A 567 5.42 -2.45 -9.28
CA SER A 567 5.48 -1.25 -8.45
C SER A 567 6.91 -0.96 -7.97
N GLY A 568 7.34 0.29 -8.00
CA GLY A 568 8.69 0.64 -7.56
C GLY A 568 9.14 2.02 -8.00
N ALA A 569 10.40 2.34 -7.68
CA ALA A 569 11.03 3.61 -8.06
C ALA A 569 11.22 3.77 -9.58
N LEU A 570 11.34 2.65 -10.30
CA LEU A 570 11.48 2.57 -11.75
C LEU A 570 10.46 1.56 -12.31
N ARG A 571 10.08 1.73 -13.58
CA ARG A 571 9.19 0.78 -14.30
C ARG A 571 9.93 -0.38 -14.97
N GLN A 572 11.25 -0.25 -15.07
CA GLN A 572 12.22 -1.19 -15.63
C GLN A 572 13.61 -0.75 -15.16
N GLY A 573 14.62 -1.60 -15.28
CA GLY A 573 16.01 -1.18 -15.05
C GLY A 573 16.94 -2.32 -14.74
N GLU A 574 18.21 -1.98 -14.52
CA GLU A 574 19.20 -2.92 -14.02
C GLU A 574 18.84 -3.39 -12.61
N VAL A 575 19.05 -4.69 -12.40
CA VAL A 575 18.90 -5.31 -11.08
C VAL A 575 20.17 -6.07 -10.72
N PHE A 576 20.39 -6.29 -9.42
CA PHE A 576 21.51 -7.08 -8.91
C PHE A 576 21.04 -8.08 -7.85
N SER A 577 21.59 -9.30 -7.86
CA SER A 577 21.34 -10.32 -6.82
C SER A 577 22.52 -10.44 -5.87
N PHE A 578 22.37 -9.89 -4.66
CA PHE A 578 23.32 -10.08 -3.57
C PHE A 578 23.36 -11.55 -3.11
N TYR A 579 22.23 -12.24 -3.10
CA TYR A 579 22.15 -13.66 -2.73
C TYR A 579 23.03 -14.53 -3.64
N ARG A 580 22.92 -14.38 -4.98
CA ARG A 580 23.78 -15.12 -5.93
C ARG A 580 25.27 -14.77 -5.73
N ALA A 581 25.59 -13.50 -5.49
CA ALA A 581 26.96 -13.08 -5.19
C ALA A 581 27.48 -13.70 -3.88
N ASN A 582 26.64 -13.78 -2.85
CA ASN A 582 26.99 -14.41 -1.58
C ASN A 582 27.20 -15.91 -1.71
N LEU A 583 26.44 -16.62 -2.56
CA LEU A 583 26.71 -18.04 -2.86
C LEU A 583 28.10 -18.23 -3.49
N MET A 584 28.50 -17.34 -4.41
CA MET A 584 29.85 -17.38 -5.00
C MET A 584 30.93 -17.14 -3.94
N ARG A 585 30.73 -16.17 -3.05
CA ARG A 585 31.65 -15.90 -1.92
C ARG A 585 31.73 -17.06 -0.94
N LYS A 586 30.58 -17.62 -0.55
CA LYS A 586 30.40 -18.71 0.41
C LYS A 586 31.12 -19.98 -0.03
N TYR A 587 30.96 -20.37 -1.29
CA TYR A 587 31.59 -21.59 -1.81
C TYR A 587 32.95 -21.34 -2.49
N GLY A 588 33.38 -20.08 -2.61
CA GLY A 588 34.66 -19.71 -3.21
C GLY A 588 34.79 -20.16 -4.67
N THR A 589 33.70 -20.10 -5.43
CA THR A 589 33.64 -20.59 -6.82
C THR A 589 32.80 -19.68 -7.74
N GLU A 590 32.87 -19.97 -9.04
CA GLU A 590 32.10 -19.32 -10.08
C GLU A 590 30.60 -19.62 -9.97
N LYS A 591 29.77 -18.72 -10.49
CA LYS A 591 28.29 -18.78 -10.38
C LYS A 591 27.70 -20.15 -10.72
N ALA A 592 28.14 -20.78 -11.80
CA ALA A 592 27.56 -22.05 -12.25
C ALA A 592 27.78 -23.19 -11.24
N GLU A 593 28.98 -23.27 -10.64
CA GLU A 593 29.28 -24.28 -9.63
C GLU A 593 28.60 -23.93 -8.30
N ALA A 594 28.61 -22.65 -7.90
CA ALA A 594 27.92 -22.19 -6.70
C ALA A 594 26.42 -22.51 -6.75
N MET A 595 25.78 -22.37 -7.92
CA MET A 595 24.38 -22.75 -8.12
C MET A 595 24.13 -24.24 -8.01
N GLN A 596 25.05 -25.08 -8.50
CA GLN A 596 24.93 -26.53 -8.37
C GLN A 596 25.09 -26.96 -6.90
N ILE A 597 26.08 -26.40 -6.19
CA ILE A 597 26.25 -26.65 -4.75
C ILE A 597 25.02 -26.19 -3.99
N TRP A 598 24.49 -24.99 -4.28
CA TRP A 598 23.28 -24.48 -3.66
C TRP A 598 22.08 -25.40 -3.86
N LYS A 599 21.88 -25.95 -5.06
CA LYS A 599 20.82 -26.92 -5.33
C LYS A 599 20.96 -28.13 -4.42
N ASP A 600 22.15 -28.72 -4.34
CA ASP A 600 22.38 -29.95 -3.58
C ASP A 600 22.28 -29.70 -2.06
N VAL A 601 22.82 -28.59 -1.57
CA VAL A 601 22.68 -28.12 -0.17
C VAL A 601 21.21 -27.85 0.17
N THR A 602 20.46 -27.24 -0.75
CA THR A 602 19.03 -26.98 -0.53
C THR A 602 18.23 -28.27 -0.44
N LEU A 603 18.51 -29.27 -1.30
CA LEU A 603 17.88 -30.60 -1.19
C LEU A 603 18.22 -31.30 0.13
N ASP A 604 19.45 -31.17 0.61
CA ASP A 604 19.88 -31.67 1.91
C ASP A 604 19.13 -30.98 3.06
N ARG A 605 19.08 -29.63 3.04
CA ARG A 605 18.34 -28.83 4.04
C ARG A 605 16.88 -29.26 4.10
N MET A 606 16.19 -29.36 2.97
CA MET A 606 14.77 -29.75 2.98
C MET A 606 14.56 -31.14 3.57
N THR A 607 15.49 -32.07 3.28
CA THR A 607 15.48 -33.43 3.83
C THR A 607 15.71 -33.42 5.36
N GLU A 608 16.74 -32.71 5.82
CA GLU A 608 17.13 -32.62 7.23
C GLU A 608 16.11 -31.84 8.08
N TRP A 609 15.50 -30.81 7.49
CA TRP A 609 14.44 -30.03 8.14
C TRP A 609 13.10 -30.79 8.20
N GLY A 610 13.05 -31.98 7.58
CA GLY A 610 11.90 -32.88 7.62
C GLY A 610 10.77 -32.51 6.67
N PHE A 611 10.99 -31.55 5.77
CA PHE A 611 10.00 -31.15 4.79
C PHE A 611 9.72 -32.31 3.84
N THR A 612 8.45 -32.49 3.52
CA THR A 612 7.96 -33.59 2.68
C THR A 612 7.96 -33.20 1.20
N SER A 613 8.03 -31.90 0.90
CA SER A 613 8.02 -31.37 -0.46
C SER A 613 8.80 -30.06 -0.59
N LEU A 614 9.26 -29.78 -1.80
CA LEU A 614 9.50 -28.41 -2.25
C LEU A 614 8.14 -27.76 -2.55
N GLY A 615 7.97 -26.49 -2.18
CA GLY A 615 6.72 -25.74 -2.39
C GLY A 615 6.53 -25.27 -3.83
N ASN A 616 5.66 -24.27 -4.00
CA ASN A 616 5.40 -23.65 -5.28
C ASN A 616 6.59 -22.77 -5.74
N TRP A 617 6.64 -22.44 -7.03
CA TRP A 617 7.69 -21.58 -7.62
C TRP A 617 9.13 -22.03 -7.35
N ILE A 618 9.38 -23.33 -7.39
CA ILE A 618 10.75 -23.83 -7.39
C ILE A 618 11.38 -23.70 -8.78
N ASP A 619 12.70 -23.54 -8.81
CA ASP A 619 13.45 -23.49 -10.05
C ASP A 619 13.40 -24.85 -10.77
N PRO A 620 13.21 -24.89 -12.10
CA PRO A 620 13.22 -26.13 -12.87
C PRO A 620 14.47 -27.00 -12.68
N MET A 621 15.58 -26.46 -12.16
CA MET A 621 16.76 -27.25 -11.80
C MET A 621 16.47 -28.32 -10.75
N PHE A 622 15.41 -28.19 -9.94
CA PHE A 622 15.03 -29.17 -8.93
C PHE A 622 14.14 -30.30 -9.46
N TYR A 623 13.54 -30.14 -10.63
CA TYR A 623 12.66 -31.16 -11.22
C TYR A 623 13.44 -32.43 -11.54
N GLY A 624 12.84 -33.59 -11.24
CA GLY A 624 13.47 -34.89 -11.42
C GLY A 624 14.70 -35.14 -10.52
N SER A 625 14.82 -34.44 -9.39
CA SER A 625 15.93 -34.66 -8.44
C SER A 625 15.91 -36.03 -7.76
N GLU A 626 14.76 -36.73 -7.76
CA GLU A 626 14.54 -38.02 -7.10
C GLU A 626 14.90 -38.06 -5.60
N ARG A 627 14.82 -36.91 -4.94
CA ARG A 627 15.17 -36.75 -3.51
C ARG A 627 14.03 -36.25 -2.65
N ILE A 628 13.27 -35.29 -3.16
CA ILE A 628 12.14 -34.68 -2.47
C ILE A 628 11.00 -34.46 -3.46
N ALA A 629 9.77 -34.67 -3.00
CA ALA A 629 8.60 -34.45 -3.84
C ALA A 629 8.42 -32.95 -4.14
N TYR A 630 7.77 -32.61 -5.25
CA TYR A 630 7.68 -31.21 -5.68
C TYR A 630 6.39 -30.90 -6.43
N GLN A 631 6.10 -29.61 -6.65
CA GLN A 631 5.04 -29.17 -7.56
C GLN A 631 5.64 -28.38 -8.72
N VAL A 632 4.89 -28.30 -9.81
CA VAL A 632 5.15 -27.34 -10.88
C VAL A 632 4.05 -26.29 -10.93
N HIS A 633 4.33 -25.19 -11.60
CA HIS A 633 3.38 -24.10 -11.78
C HIS A 633 3.30 -23.68 -13.24
N GLY A 634 2.17 -23.10 -13.60
CA GLY A 634 1.97 -22.48 -14.90
C GLY A 634 1.18 -21.17 -14.79
N TRP A 635 1.54 -20.19 -15.61
CA TRP A 635 0.85 -18.91 -15.70
C TRP A 635 0.19 -18.79 -17.07
N ILE A 636 -1.11 -18.53 -17.12
CA ILE A 636 -1.83 -18.43 -18.38
C ILE A 636 -1.60 -17.05 -18.98
N ASN A 637 -0.68 -16.97 -19.94
CA ASN A 637 -0.37 -15.74 -20.68
C ASN A 637 -0.87 -15.83 -22.12
N GLY A 638 -1.11 -14.66 -22.74
CA GLY A 638 -1.54 -14.55 -24.14
C GLY A 638 -2.59 -13.47 -24.37
N ASP A 639 -2.92 -13.26 -25.65
CA ASP A 639 -3.74 -12.16 -26.17
C ASP A 639 -5.25 -12.36 -26.03
N HIS A 640 -5.68 -13.42 -25.35
CA HIS A 640 -7.10 -13.64 -25.05
C HIS A 640 -7.68 -12.48 -24.24
N LYS A 641 -8.98 -12.24 -24.40
CA LYS A 641 -9.67 -11.14 -23.74
C LYS A 641 -9.67 -11.30 -22.22
N ARG A 642 -9.83 -10.17 -21.53
CA ARG A 642 -9.82 -10.07 -20.08
C ARG A 642 -11.08 -9.37 -19.56
N ILE A 643 -11.43 -9.65 -18.32
CA ILE A 643 -12.52 -9.00 -17.58
C ILE A 643 -11.88 -8.30 -16.39
N SER A 644 -12.27 -7.07 -16.12
CA SER A 644 -11.79 -6.35 -14.93
C SER A 644 -12.83 -6.44 -13.82
N THR A 645 -12.41 -6.62 -12.57
CA THR A 645 -13.25 -6.29 -11.40
C THR A 645 -13.38 -4.78 -11.20
N GLY A 646 -12.49 -4.02 -11.86
CA GLY A 646 -12.19 -2.61 -11.65
C GLY A 646 -11.41 -2.32 -10.38
N ASN A 647 -10.98 -3.35 -9.65
CA ASN A 647 -10.12 -3.27 -8.49
C ASN A 647 -9.10 -4.43 -8.52
N ASP A 648 -8.53 -4.66 -9.70
CA ASP A 648 -7.65 -5.79 -9.97
C ASP A 648 -6.26 -5.51 -9.41
N TYR A 649 -5.77 -6.36 -8.50
CA TYR A 649 -4.47 -6.17 -7.86
C TYR A 649 -3.33 -6.52 -8.81
N TRP A 650 -3.21 -7.80 -9.21
CA TRP A 650 -2.19 -8.27 -10.14
C TRP A 650 -2.50 -7.96 -11.61
N GLY A 651 -3.79 -7.81 -11.94
CA GLY A 651 -4.27 -7.52 -13.28
C GLY A 651 -5.65 -8.12 -13.57
N PRO A 652 -6.27 -7.74 -14.69
CA PRO A 652 -7.62 -8.20 -15.04
C PRO A 652 -7.64 -9.71 -15.32
N ILE A 653 -8.72 -10.38 -14.95
CA ILE A 653 -8.87 -11.83 -15.07
C ILE A 653 -9.09 -12.28 -16.53
N HIS A 654 -8.65 -13.49 -16.86
CA HIS A 654 -8.98 -14.19 -18.10
C HIS A 654 -10.49 -14.20 -18.39
N ASP A 655 -10.90 -13.92 -19.63
CA ASP A 655 -12.25 -14.23 -20.12
C ASP A 655 -12.28 -15.70 -20.59
N PRO A 656 -12.85 -16.64 -19.82
CA PRO A 656 -12.77 -18.07 -20.16
C PRO A 656 -13.76 -18.48 -21.27
N PHE A 657 -14.56 -17.54 -21.78
CA PHE A 657 -15.44 -17.74 -22.92
C PHE A 657 -14.79 -17.33 -24.24
N ASP A 658 -13.63 -16.65 -24.19
CA ASP A 658 -12.81 -16.41 -25.37
C ASP A 658 -12.20 -17.74 -25.87
N PRO A 659 -12.42 -18.16 -27.12
CA PRO A 659 -11.74 -19.33 -27.67
C PRO A 659 -10.20 -19.26 -27.58
N GLU A 660 -9.62 -18.05 -27.61
CA GLU A 660 -8.17 -17.86 -27.50
C GLU A 660 -7.65 -18.20 -26.09
N PHE A 661 -8.49 -18.11 -25.05
CA PHE A 661 -8.11 -18.55 -23.70
C PHE A 661 -7.75 -20.04 -23.68
N ILE A 662 -8.43 -20.87 -24.47
CA ILE A 662 -8.11 -22.30 -24.60
C ILE A 662 -6.71 -22.48 -25.21
N ASN A 663 -6.37 -21.68 -26.23
CA ASN A 663 -5.05 -21.76 -26.87
C ASN A 663 -3.95 -21.28 -25.93
N SER A 664 -4.17 -20.18 -25.24
CA SER A 664 -3.26 -19.64 -24.21
C SER A 664 -3.03 -20.66 -23.08
N THR A 665 -4.09 -21.30 -22.59
CA THR A 665 -4.01 -22.35 -21.56
C THR A 665 -3.28 -23.58 -22.07
N ARG A 666 -3.51 -23.98 -23.32
CA ARG A 666 -2.79 -25.10 -23.95
C ARG A 666 -1.30 -24.82 -24.08
N GLU A 667 -0.94 -23.59 -24.43
CA GLU A 667 0.48 -23.22 -24.56
C GLU A 667 1.17 -23.21 -23.20
N MET A 668 0.54 -22.64 -22.18
CA MET A 668 0.98 -22.76 -20.79
C MET A 668 1.22 -24.23 -20.41
N ALA A 669 0.23 -25.10 -20.64
CA ALA A 669 0.32 -26.52 -20.28
C ALA A 669 1.47 -27.23 -21.00
N LYS A 670 1.69 -26.95 -22.30
CA LYS A 670 2.81 -27.50 -23.07
C LYS A 670 4.17 -27.05 -22.54
N VAL A 671 4.34 -25.75 -22.28
CA VAL A 671 5.61 -25.19 -21.79
C VAL A 671 5.93 -25.80 -20.43
N MET A 672 4.97 -25.77 -19.50
CA MET A 672 5.11 -26.38 -18.18
C MET A 672 5.49 -27.86 -18.28
N ALA A 673 4.78 -28.65 -19.08
CA ALA A 673 5.06 -30.08 -19.25
C ALA A 673 6.41 -30.37 -19.93
N SER A 674 7.00 -29.40 -20.64
CA SER A 674 8.33 -29.58 -21.25
C SER A 674 9.47 -29.66 -20.23
N HIS A 675 9.21 -29.23 -18.99
CA HIS A 675 10.19 -29.24 -17.90
C HIS A 675 10.15 -30.49 -17.03
N VAL A 676 9.16 -31.37 -17.20
CA VAL A 676 8.95 -32.55 -16.34
C VAL A 676 8.62 -33.79 -17.16
N SER A 677 8.84 -34.97 -16.57
CA SER A 677 8.38 -36.23 -17.15
C SER A 677 6.89 -36.46 -16.86
N ILE A 678 6.14 -36.93 -17.86
CA ILE A 678 4.73 -37.32 -17.72
C ILE A 678 4.50 -38.47 -16.73
N ASP A 679 5.55 -39.25 -16.46
CA ASP A 679 5.54 -40.38 -15.54
C ASP A 679 6.38 -40.13 -14.28
N ASP A 680 6.71 -38.86 -13.95
CA ASP A 680 7.50 -38.53 -12.76
C ASP A 680 6.71 -38.85 -11.47
N PRO A 681 7.14 -39.82 -10.65
CA PRO A 681 6.46 -40.15 -9.40
C PRO A 681 6.72 -39.12 -8.29
N TRP A 682 7.73 -38.26 -8.41
CA TRP A 682 8.06 -37.22 -7.42
C TRP A 682 7.25 -35.94 -7.60
N LEU A 683 6.64 -35.76 -8.78
CA LEU A 683 5.74 -34.66 -9.05
C LEU A 683 4.40 -34.90 -8.34
N ILE A 684 4.04 -34.04 -7.39
CA ILE A 684 2.76 -34.09 -6.67
C ILE A 684 1.63 -33.61 -7.59
N GLY A 685 1.85 -32.48 -8.27
CA GLY A 685 0.81 -31.85 -9.06
C GLY A 685 1.19 -30.47 -9.58
N VAL A 686 0.17 -29.78 -10.09
CA VAL A 686 0.28 -28.51 -10.81
C VAL A 686 -0.57 -27.44 -10.16
N PHE A 687 0.03 -26.31 -9.80
CA PHE A 687 -0.69 -25.05 -9.59
C PHE A 687 -0.83 -24.28 -10.92
N VAL A 688 -1.97 -23.66 -11.16
CA VAL A 688 -2.16 -22.79 -12.34
C VAL A 688 -2.66 -21.43 -11.89
N ASP A 689 -1.94 -20.39 -12.28
CA ASP A 689 -2.10 -19.02 -11.79
C ASP A 689 -1.99 -18.90 -10.26
N ASN A 690 -2.17 -17.69 -9.73
CA ASN A 690 -2.08 -17.36 -8.31
C ASN A 690 -2.87 -16.10 -8.01
N GLU A 691 -3.65 -16.09 -6.94
CA GLU A 691 -4.29 -14.88 -6.38
C GLU A 691 -5.00 -13.98 -7.41
N ILE A 692 -5.68 -14.62 -8.37
CA ILE A 692 -6.52 -13.88 -9.31
C ILE A 692 -7.58 -13.09 -8.53
N SER A 693 -7.87 -11.86 -8.98
CA SER A 693 -8.90 -10.99 -8.39
C SER A 693 -10.31 -11.50 -8.70
N TRP A 694 -10.72 -12.59 -8.05
CA TRP A 694 -12.03 -13.23 -8.26
C TRP A 694 -13.22 -12.47 -7.66
N GLY A 695 -12.95 -11.52 -6.76
CA GLY A 695 -13.92 -10.83 -5.91
C GLY A 695 -13.87 -11.28 -4.45
N ASN A 696 -14.53 -10.55 -3.55
CA ASN A 696 -14.60 -10.87 -2.11
C ASN A 696 -16.00 -10.69 -1.54
N VAL A 697 -16.25 -11.29 -0.38
CA VAL A 697 -17.57 -11.28 0.29
C VAL A 697 -17.84 -10.05 1.16
N MET A 698 -16.95 -9.03 1.15
CA MET A 698 -17.06 -7.89 2.06
C MET A 698 -18.19 -6.93 1.69
N ASN A 699 -18.55 -6.84 0.40
CA ASN A 699 -19.70 -6.08 -0.09
C ASN A 699 -20.14 -6.58 -1.46
N GLU A 700 -21.37 -6.27 -1.87
CA GLU A 700 -21.95 -6.76 -3.13
C GLU A 700 -21.19 -6.29 -4.39
N ALA A 701 -20.65 -5.07 -4.37
CA ALA A 701 -19.94 -4.51 -5.52
C ALA A 701 -18.61 -5.25 -5.77
N ASN A 702 -17.90 -5.62 -4.70
CA ASN A 702 -16.69 -6.45 -4.79
C ASN A 702 -17.02 -7.92 -5.04
N HIS A 703 -18.08 -8.46 -4.43
CA HIS A 703 -18.49 -9.86 -4.60
C HIS A 703 -18.82 -10.15 -6.06
N TYR A 704 -19.66 -9.31 -6.67
CA TYR A 704 -20.13 -9.51 -8.05
C TYR A 704 -19.40 -8.62 -9.06
N GLY A 705 -18.26 -8.02 -8.70
CA GLY A 705 -17.52 -7.06 -9.54
C GLY A 705 -17.24 -7.57 -10.95
N LEU A 706 -16.86 -8.84 -11.10
CA LEU A 706 -16.65 -9.46 -12.42
C LEU A 706 -17.92 -9.46 -13.27
N ILE A 707 -19.07 -9.78 -12.69
CA ILE A 707 -20.34 -9.86 -13.41
C ILE A 707 -20.87 -8.45 -13.72
N ILE A 708 -20.76 -7.53 -12.76
CA ILE A 708 -21.13 -6.12 -12.92
C ILE A 708 -20.37 -5.49 -14.09
N ASN A 709 -19.05 -5.73 -14.20
CA ASN A 709 -18.23 -5.18 -15.28
C ASN A 709 -18.43 -5.93 -16.61
N ALA A 710 -18.45 -7.26 -16.60
CA ALA A 710 -18.69 -8.03 -17.82
C ALA A 710 -20.05 -7.69 -18.46
N LEU A 711 -21.09 -7.45 -17.65
CA LEU A 711 -22.40 -7.03 -18.15
C LEU A 711 -22.41 -5.59 -18.70
N SER A 712 -21.50 -4.71 -18.31
CA SER A 712 -21.41 -3.35 -18.88
C SER A 712 -20.78 -3.31 -20.29
N TYR A 713 -20.03 -4.33 -20.68
CA TYR A 713 -19.41 -4.40 -22.00
C TYR A 713 -20.43 -4.66 -23.12
N ASP A 714 -20.06 -4.27 -24.35
CA ASP A 714 -20.76 -4.72 -25.55
C ASP A 714 -20.43 -6.20 -25.83
N SER A 715 -21.46 -7.00 -26.05
CA SER A 715 -21.36 -8.42 -26.41
C SER A 715 -20.45 -8.69 -27.60
N LYS A 716 -20.33 -7.75 -28.55
CA LYS A 716 -19.42 -7.85 -29.70
C LYS A 716 -17.95 -7.83 -29.31
N GLU A 717 -17.64 -7.19 -28.19
CA GLU A 717 -16.27 -7.01 -27.70
C GLU A 717 -15.92 -7.92 -26.52
N SER A 718 -16.91 -8.54 -25.87
CA SER A 718 -16.74 -9.44 -24.73
C SER A 718 -17.43 -10.80 -24.93
N PRO A 719 -16.65 -11.89 -25.09
CA PRO A 719 -17.15 -13.26 -25.07
C PRO A 719 -17.94 -13.60 -23.79
N ALA A 720 -17.48 -13.16 -22.61
CA ALA A 720 -18.22 -13.33 -21.36
C ALA A 720 -19.60 -12.66 -21.40
N LYS A 721 -19.69 -11.39 -21.87
CA LYS A 721 -20.98 -10.71 -22.05
C LYS A 721 -21.91 -11.51 -22.97
N THR A 722 -21.39 -12.04 -24.06
CA THR A 722 -22.14 -12.88 -25.00
C THR A 722 -22.67 -14.14 -24.30
N ALA A 723 -21.82 -14.87 -23.58
CA ALA A 723 -22.19 -16.07 -22.86
C ALA A 723 -23.26 -15.79 -21.78
N PHE A 724 -23.09 -14.72 -21.00
CA PHE A 724 -24.06 -14.33 -19.96
C PHE A 724 -25.40 -13.90 -20.54
N SER A 725 -25.39 -13.19 -21.66
CA SER A 725 -26.62 -12.80 -22.36
C SER A 725 -27.37 -14.03 -22.89
N GLN A 726 -26.65 -15.01 -23.43
CA GLN A 726 -27.24 -16.29 -23.87
C GLN A 726 -27.82 -17.08 -22.70
N HIS A 727 -27.11 -17.14 -21.57
CA HIS A 727 -27.58 -17.81 -20.36
C HIS A 727 -28.88 -17.20 -19.83
N LEU A 728 -28.93 -15.86 -19.71
CA LEU A 728 -30.12 -15.14 -19.27
C LEU A 728 -31.28 -15.26 -20.27
N LYS A 729 -31.01 -15.25 -21.58
CA LYS A 729 -32.01 -15.51 -22.63
C LYS A 729 -32.60 -16.90 -22.51
N ALA A 730 -31.78 -17.92 -22.28
CA ALA A 730 -32.26 -19.29 -22.08
C ALA A 730 -33.16 -19.39 -20.84
N LYS A 731 -32.76 -18.74 -19.75
CA LYS A 731 -33.49 -18.75 -18.47
C LYS A 731 -34.84 -18.02 -18.52
N TYR A 732 -34.87 -16.81 -19.09
CA TYR A 732 -36.07 -15.96 -19.05
C TYR A 732 -36.87 -15.96 -20.33
N SER A 733 -36.30 -16.36 -21.47
CA SER A 733 -36.89 -16.34 -22.81
C SER A 733 -37.27 -14.94 -23.37
N SER A 734 -37.75 -14.00 -22.54
CA SER A 734 -38.14 -12.65 -22.95
C SER A 734 -37.56 -11.58 -22.00
N ILE A 735 -37.36 -10.36 -22.52
CA ILE A 735 -36.77 -9.26 -21.74
C ILE A 735 -37.73 -8.79 -20.63
N GLU A 736 -39.04 -8.95 -20.82
CA GLU A 736 -40.06 -8.61 -19.83
C GLU A 736 -39.97 -9.50 -18.58
N LYS A 737 -39.66 -10.80 -18.77
CA LYS A 737 -39.45 -11.72 -17.65
C LYS A 737 -38.16 -11.42 -16.89
N LEU A 738 -37.09 -11.03 -17.60
CA LEU A 738 -35.87 -10.53 -16.96
C LEU A 738 -36.16 -9.25 -16.17
N ASN A 739 -36.84 -8.27 -16.78
CA ASN A 739 -37.24 -7.03 -16.13
C ASN A 739 -38.11 -7.27 -14.90
N GLN A 740 -39.03 -8.23 -14.93
CA GLN A 740 -39.83 -8.62 -13.77
C GLN A 740 -38.96 -9.19 -12.65
N ALA A 741 -38.01 -10.08 -12.98
CA ALA A 741 -37.12 -10.68 -11.99
C ALA A 741 -36.16 -9.65 -11.38
N TRP A 742 -35.60 -8.76 -12.20
CA TRP A 742 -34.59 -7.78 -11.81
C TRP A 742 -35.18 -6.47 -11.31
N GLN A 743 -36.49 -6.26 -11.47
CA GLN A 743 -37.17 -4.98 -11.26
C GLN A 743 -36.53 -3.84 -12.08
N SER A 744 -36.11 -4.17 -13.32
CA SER A 744 -35.46 -3.25 -14.25
C SER A 744 -36.40 -2.81 -15.37
N LYS A 745 -35.93 -1.86 -16.20
CA LYS A 745 -36.66 -1.34 -17.37
C LYS A 745 -35.80 -1.41 -18.63
N ILE A 746 -35.21 -2.56 -18.90
CA ILE A 746 -34.37 -2.81 -20.07
C ILE A 746 -35.28 -2.89 -21.30
N GLU A 747 -35.00 -2.07 -22.32
CA GLU A 747 -35.89 -1.91 -23.48
C GLU A 747 -35.99 -3.18 -24.35
N SER A 748 -34.88 -3.89 -24.54
CA SER A 748 -34.82 -5.09 -25.36
C SER A 748 -33.57 -5.90 -25.04
N TRP A 749 -33.52 -7.15 -25.52
CA TRP A 749 -32.29 -7.93 -25.48
C TRP A 749 -31.13 -7.28 -26.22
N SER A 750 -31.40 -6.59 -27.34
CA SER A 750 -30.33 -5.89 -28.07
C SER A 750 -29.76 -4.73 -27.25
N ALA A 751 -30.60 -4.00 -26.50
CA ALA A 751 -30.12 -2.96 -25.60
C ALA A 751 -29.26 -3.55 -24.49
N PHE A 752 -29.72 -4.64 -23.87
CA PHE A 752 -28.95 -5.38 -22.87
C PHE A 752 -27.60 -5.86 -23.41
N GLU A 753 -27.56 -6.41 -24.62
CA GLU A 753 -26.36 -6.95 -25.26
C GLU A 753 -25.35 -5.87 -25.63
N SER A 754 -25.81 -4.66 -25.97
CA SER A 754 -24.93 -3.51 -26.21
C SER A 754 -24.32 -2.97 -24.92
N SER A 755 -25.08 -2.92 -23.82
CA SER A 755 -24.55 -2.64 -22.49
C SER A 755 -25.62 -2.86 -21.42
N PHE A 756 -25.22 -3.27 -20.23
CA PHE A 756 -26.04 -3.18 -19.02
C PHE A 756 -25.19 -2.66 -17.86
N GLU A 757 -25.26 -1.35 -17.63
CA GLU A 757 -24.59 -0.71 -16.50
C GLU A 757 -25.58 -0.56 -15.34
N HIS A 758 -25.36 -1.33 -14.28
CA HIS A 758 -26.11 -1.22 -13.04
C HIS A 758 -25.12 -1.13 -11.88
N ARG A 759 -25.00 0.07 -11.30
CA ARG A 759 -24.04 0.37 -10.21
C ARG A 759 -24.74 0.69 -8.88
N SER A 760 -26.07 0.57 -8.84
CA SER A 760 -26.89 0.71 -7.63
C SER A 760 -27.05 -0.62 -6.90
N ALA A 761 -27.68 -0.60 -5.72
CA ALA A 761 -27.99 -1.81 -4.95
C ALA A 761 -28.65 -2.89 -5.82
N LEU A 762 -28.23 -4.15 -5.63
CA LEU A 762 -28.75 -5.26 -6.40
C LEU A 762 -30.13 -5.67 -5.86
N THR A 763 -31.07 -5.94 -6.77
CA THR A 763 -32.33 -6.57 -6.38
C THR A 763 -32.11 -8.05 -6.06
N GLN A 764 -33.07 -8.69 -5.39
CA GLN A 764 -32.96 -10.11 -5.05
C GLN A 764 -32.81 -10.99 -6.31
N GLY A 765 -33.51 -10.66 -7.40
CA GLY A 765 -33.38 -11.37 -8.67
C GLY A 765 -32.01 -11.17 -9.32
N MET A 766 -31.47 -9.95 -9.28
CA MET A 766 -30.11 -9.66 -9.75
C MET A 766 -29.07 -10.46 -8.95
N ARG A 767 -29.12 -10.43 -7.61
CA ARG A 767 -28.21 -11.21 -6.75
C ARG A 767 -28.17 -12.68 -7.13
N LYS A 768 -29.35 -13.30 -7.28
CA LYS A 768 -29.46 -14.72 -7.64
C LYS A 768 -28.81 -15.01 -8.99
N ASP A 769 -29.07 -14.17 -9.98
CA ASP A 769 -28.53 -14.37 -11.32
C ASP A 769 -27.04 -14.04 -11.38
N TYR A 770 -26.56 -13.04 -10.64
CA TYR A 770 -25.14 -12.68 -10.59
C TYR A 770 -24.33 -13.79 -9.92
N SER A 771 -24.86 -14.39 -8.85
CA SER A 771 -24.28 -15.59 -8.25
C SER A 771 -24.20 -16.75 -9.25
N GLU A 772 -25.28 -17.03 -9.98
CA GLU A 772 -25.29 -18.08 -11.01
C GLU A 772 -24.30 -17.82 -12.16
N LEU A 773 -24.19 -16.58 -12.63
CA LEU A 773 -23.25 -16.19 -13.68
C LEU A 773 -21.79 -16.23 -13.20
N LEU A 774 -21.51 -15.85 -11.95
CA LEU A 774 -20.17 -15.94 -11.35
C LEU A 774 -19.73 -17.39 -11.21
N GLN A 775 -20.63 -18.27 -10.79
CA GLN A 775 -20.37 -19.71 -10.75
C GLN A 775 -20.15 -20.27 -12.18
N LEU A 776 -20.95 -19.86 -13.16
CA LEU A 776 -20.77 -20.25 -14.57
C LEU A 776 -19.38 -19.84 -15.11
N LEU A 777 -18.91 -18.63 -14.77
CA LEU A 777 -17.60 -18.13 -15.16
C LEU A 777 -16.48 -18.98 -14.57
N SER A 778 -16.52 -19.24 -13.26
CA SER A 778 -15.50 -20.06 -12.59
C SER A 778 -15.49 -21.49 -13.12
N GLU A 779 -16.65 -22.13 -13.27
CA GLU A 779 -16.74 -23.47 -13.85
C GLU A 779 -16.12 -23.53 -15.25
N ARG A 780 -16.35 -22.50 -16.07
CA ARG A 780 -15.77 -22.43 -17.40
C ARG A 780 -14.24 -22.34 -17.35
N TYR A 781 -13.69 -21.45 -16.53
CA TYR A 781 -12.24 -21.32 -16.34
C TYR A 781 -11.62 -22.64 -15.89
N PHE A 782 -12.08 -23.20 -14.76
CA PHE A 782 -11.48 -24.39 -14.18
C PHE A 782 -11.63 -25.64 -15.05
N SER A 783 -12.73 -25.75 -15.82
CA SER A 783 -12.91 -26.85 -16.78
C SER A 783 -11.89 -26.83 -17.92
N ILE A 784 -11.55 -25.65 -18.44
CA ILE A 784 -10.57 -25.50 -19.53
C ILE A 784 -9.17 -25.83 -19.02
N VAL A 785 -8.81 -25.27 -17.86
CA VAL A 785 -7.50 -25.52 -17.24
C VAL A 785 -7.31 -26.99 -16.95
N GLN A 786 -8.26 -27.64 -16.27
CA GLN A 786 -8.19 -29.07 -16.00
C GLN A 786 -8.04 -29.88 -17.30
N ALA A 787 -8.84 -29.57 -18.32
CA ALA A 787 -8.81 -30.31 -19.58
C ALA A 787 -7.47 -30.19 -20.32
N GLU A 788 -6.83 -29.01 -20.36
CA GLU A 788 -5.54 -28.85 -21.02
C GLU A 788 -4.38 -29.40 -20.17
N VAL A 789 -4.42 -29.28 -18.84
CA VAL A 789 -3.42 -29.91 -17.94
C VAL A 789 -3.47 -31.44 -18.04
N LYS A 790 -4.65 -32.05 -17.97
CA LYS A 790 -4.78 -33.52 -18.04
C LYS A 790 -4.42 -34.12 -19.41
N LYS A 791 -4.30 -33.31 -20.48
CA LYS A 791 -3.76 -33.78 -21.77
C LYS A 791 -2.25 -34.03 -21.72
N VAL A 792 -1.54 -33.25 -20.92
CA VAL A 792 -0.06 -33.29 -20.85
C VAL A 792 0.43 -34.02 -19.59
N LEU A 793 -0.32 -33.99 -18.51
CA LEU A 793 -0.03 -34.66 -17.22
C LEU A 793 -1.30 -35.36 -16.71
N PRO A 794 -1.74 -36.48 -17.33
CA PRO A 794 -3.00 -37.15 -17.00
C PRO A 794 -3.03 -37.78 -15.60
N ASN A 795 -1.86 -38.17 -15.07
CA ASN A 795 -1.75 -38.89 -13.80
C ASN A 795 -1.52 -37.97 -12.59
N HIS A 796 -1.20 -36.69 -12.80
CA HIS A 796 -0.82 -35.75 -11.75
C HIS A 796 -2.00 -34.89 -11.28
N LEU A 797 -1.92 -34.40 -10.03
CA LEU A 797 -2.98 -33.62 -9.42
C LEU A 797 -3.07 -32.21 -10.01
N TYR A 798 -4.28 -31.72 -10.27
CA TYR A 798 -4.53 -30.30 -10.48
C TYR A 798 -4.86 -29.63 -9.14
N LEU A 799 -3.97 -28.76 -8.67
CA LEU A 799 -3.97 -28.16 -7.33
C LEU A 799 -4.69 -26.79 -7.28
N GLY A 800 -5.36 -26.39 -8.36
CA GLY A 800 -6.12 -25.15 -8.42
C GLY A 800 -5.28 -23.89 -8.62
N ALA A 801 -5.81 -22.75 -8.16
CA ALA A 801 -5.35 -21.40 -8.50
C ALA A 801 -5.06 -20.49 -7.29
N ARG A 802 -4.74 -21.08 -6.12
CA ARG A 802 -4.22 -20.40 -4.93
C ARG A 802 -5.00 -19.14 -4.54
N PHE A 803 -6.20 -19.37 -4.02
CA PHE A 803 -7.12 -18.30 -3.66
C PHE A 803 -6.64 -17.48 -2.46
N ALA A 804 -6.41 -16.17 -2.62
CA ALA A 804 -6.20 -15.27 -1.50
C ALA A 804 -7.49 -15.04 -0.68
N ASP A 805 -7.34 -14.59 0.57
CA ASP A 805 -8.47 -14.20 1.43
C ASP A 805 -9.32 -13.06 0.84
N TRP A 806 -8.74 -12.21 0.00
CA TRP A 806 -9.44 -11.14 -0.71
C TRP A 806 -9.91 -11.55 -2.13
N GLY A 807 -9.64 -12.78 -2.55
CA GLY A 807 -9.85 -13.28 -3.91
C GLY A 807 -10.61 -14.60 -3.96
N VAL A 808 -11.65 -14.77 -3.13
CA VAL A 808 -12.52 -15.95 -3.17
C VAL A 808 -13.94 -15.62 -2.76
N THR A 809 -14.89 -16.16 -3.50
CA THR A 809 -16.32 -16.12 -3.17
C THR A 809 -16.89 -17.55 -3.19
N PRO A 810 -18.08 -17.79 -2.58
CA PRO A 810 -18.70 -19.11 -2.61
C PRO A 810 -18.90 -19.67 -4.01
N GLU A 811 -19.28 -18.84 -4.98
CA GLU A 811 -19.49 -19.22 -6.38
C GLU A 811 -18.21 -19.72 -7.04
N ILE A 812 -17.11 -18.99 -6.81
CA ILE A 812 -15.79 -19.32 -7.37
C ILE A 812 -15.27 -20.62 -6.77
N ALA A 813 -15.39 -20.78 -5.45
CA ALA A 813 -14.96 -21.99 -4.75
C ALA A 813 -15.78 -23.22 -5.20
N ARG A 814 -17.10 -23.08 -5.36
CA ARG A 814 -17.98 -24.14 -5.89
C ARG A 814 -17.63 -24.52 -7.33
N GLY A 815 -17.34 -23.54 -8.16
CA GLY A 815 -16.94 -23.79 -9.54
C GLY A 815 -15.60 -24.50 -9.65
N ALA A 816 -14.61 -24.10 -8.83
CA ALA A 816 -13.30 -24.73 -8.76
C ALA A 816 -13.36 -26.19 -8.28
N ALA A 817 -14.09 -26.44 -7.19
CA ALA A 817 -14.19 -27.75 -6.54
C ALA A 817 -14.63 -28.89 -7.49
N LYS A 818 -15.36 -28.58 -8.56
CA LYS A 818 -15.77 -29.57 -9.56
C LYS A 818 -14.61 -30.12 -10.40
N TYR A 819 -13.53 -29.37 -10.55
CA TYR A 819 -12.46 -29.67 -11.52
C TYR A 819 -11.08 -29.86 -10.88
N VAL A 820 -10.83 -29.23 -9.73
CA VAL A 820 -9.56 -29.41 -9.03
C VAL A 820 -9.55 -30.72 -8.24
N ASP A 821 -8.37 -31.33 -8.17
CA ASP A 821 -8.11 -32.49 -7.33
C ASP A 821 -7.92 -32.06 -5.87
N VAL A 822 -7.28 -30.90 -5.65
CA VAL A 822 -7.05 -30.26 -4.34
C VAL A 822 -7.37 -28.76 -4.43
N MET A 823 -8.13 -28.22 -3.48
CA MET A 823 -8.38 -26.78 -3.36
C MET A 823 -7.15 -26.08 -2.77
N SER A 824 -6.78 -24.90 -3.26
CA SER A 824 -5.63 -24.15 -2.73
C SER A 824 -5.99 -22.75 -2.27
N TYR A 825 -5.48 -22.36 -1.10
CA TYR A 825 -5.75 -21.07 -0.47
C TYR A 825 -4.46 -20.45 0.04
N ASN A 826 -4.23 -19.17 -0.23
CA ASN A 826 -3.18 -18.38 0.42
C ASN A 826 -3.81 -17.67 1.62
N LEU A 827 -3.27 -17.89 2.81
CA LEU A 827 -3.83 -17.34 4.04
C LEU A 827 -2.75 -16.83 4.97
N TYR A 828 -2.48 -15.54 4.83
CA TYR A 828 -1.67 -14.76 5.76
C TYR A 828 -2.52 -14.32 6.94
N ALA A 829 -2.59 -15.17 7.96
CA ALA A 829 -3.30 -14.96 9.23
C ALA A 829 -2.56 -15.67 10.37
N ASN A 830 -2.97 -15.46 11.62
CA ASN A 830 -2.38 -16.17 12.75
C ASN A 830 -2.67 -17.68 12.70
N ASP A 831 -3.85 -18.07 12.20
CA ASP A 831 -4.28 -19.46 12.02
C ASP A 831 -5.54 -19.54 11.14
N LEU A 832 -6.06 -20.76 10.93
CA LEU A 832 -7.33 -21.01 10.23
C LEU A 832 -8.58 -20.48 10.98
N ASN A 833 -8.46 -19.99 12.21
CA ASN A 833 -9.59 -19.53 13.01
C ASN A 833 -10.01 -18.09 12.72
N ASP A 834 -9.18 -17.30 12.03
CA ASP A 834 -9.51 -15.93 11.63
C ASP A 834 -10.81 -15.88 10.80
N SER A 835 -11.89 -15.35 11.39
CA SER A 835 -13.21 -15.34 10.76
C SER A 835 -13.33 -14.33 9.61
N LYS A 836 -12.41 -13.36 9.52
CA LYS A 836 -12.41 -12.33 8.47
C LYS A 836 -11.61 -12.84 7.26
N LYS A 837 -10.38 -13.30 7.48
CA LYS A 837 -9.48 -13.76 6.42
C LYS A 837 -9.80 -15.17 5.95
N ALA A 838 -10.10 -16.10 6.86
CA ALA A 838 -10.45 -17.48 6.51
C ALA A 838 -11.96 -17.70 6.36
N HIS A 839 -12.73 -16.69 5.91
CA HIS A 839 -14.19 -16.78 5.81
C HIS A 839 -14.67 -17.94 4.90
N TRP A 840 -13.87 -18.30 3.89
CA TRP A 840 -14.10 -19.42 2.98
C TRP A 840 -14.05 -20.79 3.69
N LYS A 841 -13.49 -20.90 4.90
CA LYS A 841 -13.44 -22.16 5.66
C LYS A 841 -14.82 -22.74 5.94
N ASN A 842 -15.84 -21.88 6.02
CA ASN A 842 -17.22 -22.29 6.24
C ASN A 842 -17.80 -23.11 5.06
N LEU A 843 -17.15 -23.05 3.89
CA LEU A 843 -17.51 -23.82 2.71
C LEU A 843 -16.84 -25.20 2.69
N LEU A 844 -15.80 -25.46 3.50
CA LEU A 844 -15.06 -26.73 3.44
C LEU A 844 -15.98 -27.97 3.61
N PRO A 845 -16.95 -27.99 4.54
CA PRO A 845 -17.88 -29.12 4.64
C PRO A 845 -18.84 -29.24 3.47
N GLU A 846 -19.20 -28.13 2.82
CA GLU A 846 -20.05 -28.11 1.63
C GLU A 846 -19.30 -28.68 0.41
N LEU A 847 -18.05 -28.26 0.23
CA LEU A 847 -17.23 -28.66 -0.91
C LEU A 847 -16.69 -30.09 -0.77
N ASP A 848 -16.44 -30.53 0.46
CA ASP A 848 -15.83 -31.81 0.83
C ASP A 848 -14.64 -32.21 -0.08
N LYS A 849 -13.68 -31.30 -0.19
CA LYS A 849 -12.46 -31.49 -0.97
C LYS A 849 -11.23 -31.43 -0.08
N PRO A 850 -10.15 -32.16 -0.43
CA PRO A 850 -8.84 -31.91 0.17
C PRO A 850 -8.39 -30.50 -0.19
N SER A 851 -7.79 -29.81 0.77
CA SER A 851 -7.34 -28.43 0.65
C SER A 851 -5.87 -28.28 1.03
N VAL A 852 -5.17 -27.31 0.47
CA VAL A 852 -3.79 -26.97 0.83
C VAL A 852 -3.69 -25.48 1.09
N ILE A 853 -2.91 -25.09 2.11
CA ILE A 853 -2.46 -23.71 2.23
C ILE A 853 -1.28 -23.53 1.27
N GLY A 854 -1.48 -22.71 0.25
CA GLY A 854 -0.45 -22.37 -0.73
C GLY A 854 0.61 -21.47 -0.14
N GLU A 855 0.23 -20.50 0.70
CA GLU A 855 1.15 -19.53 1.31
C GLU A 855 0.70 -19.14 2.71
N PHE A 856 1.68 -19.05 3.60
CA PHE A 856 1.61 -18.31 4.86
C PHE A 856 3.02 -17.92 5.30
N HIS A 857 3.15 -16.92 6.17
CA HIS A 857 4.40 -16.60 6.85
C HIS A 857 4.19 -15.82 8.13
N PHE A 858 5.27 -15.70 8.88
CA PHE A 858 5.47 -14.73 9.94
C PHE A 858 6.85 -14.12 9.74
N GLY A 859 6.98 -12.83 9.99
CA GLY A 859 8.27 -12.16 9.94
C GLY A 859 8.47 -11.19 11.08
N ALA A 860 9.72 -10.81 11.33
CA ALA A 860 10.07 -9.89 12.40
C ALA A 860 11.07 -8.83 11.91
N THR A 861 11.32 -7.84 12.76
CA THR A 861 12.22 -6.70 12.47
C THR A 861 13.35 -6.58 13.48
N ASP A 862 13.62 -7.65 14.22
CA ASP A 862 14.79 -7.84 15.08
C ASP A 862 16.04 -8.23 14.27
N THR A 863 15.94 -8.22 12.93
CA THR A 863 17.05 -8.37 11.98
C THR A 863 17.27 -7.08 11.20
N GLY A 864 18.19 -7.10 10.23
CA GLY A 864 18.45 -5.96 9.33
C GLY A 864 17.34 -5.63 8.33
N LEU A 865 16.15 -6.24 8.42
CA LEU A 865 15.05 -5.99 7.49
C LEU A 865 14.01 -5.03 8.08
N PHE A 866 13.49 -4.15 7.23
CA PHE A 866 12.61 -3.05 7.64
C PHE A 866 11.14 -3.46 7.77
N HIS A 867 10.81 -4.70 7.40
CA HIS A 867 9.44 -5.19 7.35
C HIS A 867 9.36 -6.66 7.74
N GLY A 868 8.49 -7.01 8.68
CA GLY A 868 8.22 -8.41 9.06
C GLY A 868 7.23 -9.13 8.15
N GLY A 869 7.04 -8.68 6.89
CA GLY A 869 6.01 -9.20 5.99
C GLY A 869 4.56 -8.93 6.43
N ILE A 870 3.64 -9.70 5.84
CA ILE A 870 2.18 -9.51 5.97
C ILE A 870 1.68 -9.75 7.39
N ILE A 871 2.27 -10.74 8.08
CA ILE A 871 2.04 -10.98 9.51
C ILE A 871 3.36 -10.76 10.23
N THR A 872 3.47 -9.59 10.86
CA THR A 872 4.64 -9.23 11.64
C THR A 872 4.48 -9.69 13.09
N VAL A 873 5.52 -10.31 13.63
CA VAL A 873 5.66 -10.74 15.03
C VAL A 873 6.86 -10.02 15.67
N ALA A 874 7.06 -10.24 16.97
CA ALA A 874 8.04 -9.48 17.75
C ALA A 874 9.49 -9.75 17.32
N ASP A 875 9.86 -11.02 17.20
CA ASP A 875 11.24 -11.48 17.02
C ASP A 875 11.28 -12.88 16.36
N GLN A 876 12.48 -13.40 16.09
CA GLN A 876 12.67 -14.74 15.50
C GLN A 876 12.09 -15.87 16.37
N ALA A 877 12.09 -15.73 17.70
CA ALA A 877 11.54 -16.73 18.61
C ALA A 877 10.00 -16.80 18.50
N GLU A 878 9.32 -15.66 18.47
CA GLU A 878 7.87 -15.62 18.24
C GLU A 878 7.53 -16.07 16.81
N ARG A 879 8.41 -15.84 15.84
CA ARG A 879 8.29 -16.33 14.45
C ARG A 879 8.23 -17.86 14.40
N ALA A 880 9.14 -18.53 15.11
CA ALA A 880 9.18 -19.98 15.24
C ALA A 880 7.95 -20.55 15.98
N LYS A 881 7.51 -19.86 17.05
CA LYS A 881 6.29 -20.22 17.79
C LYS A 881 5.04 -20.10 16.92
N MET A 882 4.92 -19.02 16.16
CA MET A 882 3.78 -18.79 15.27
C MET A 882 3.77 -19.72 14.06
N TYR A 883 4.93 -20.10 13.53
CA TYR A 883 5.03 -21.20 12.56
C TYR A 883 4.36 -22.48 13.09
N THR A 884 4.75 -22.90 14.31
CA THR A 884 4.20 -24.13 14.92
C THR A 884 2.70 -24.00 15.16
N HIS A 885 2.24 -22.89 15.74
CA HIS A 885 0.81 -22.61 15.99
C HIS A 885 -0.03 -22.68 14.70
N TYR A 886 0.46 -22.05 13.63
CA TYR A 886 -0.24 -22.05 12.34
C TYR A 886 -0.32 -23.47 11.78
N MET A 887 0.81 -24.18 11.72
CA MET A 887 0.88 -25.55 11.19
C MET A 887 0.01 -26.53 12.00
N GLU A 888 -0.09 -26.35 13.31
CA GLU A 888 -1.01 -27.10 14.17
C GLU A 888 -2.48 -26.82 13.82
N SER A 889 -2.84 -25.58 13.51
CA SER A 889 -4.21 -25.27 13.06
C SER A 889 -4.55 -25.98 11.74
N VAL A 890 -3.58 -26.12 10.83
CA VAL A 890 -3.74 -26.80 9.54
C VAL A 890 -3.82 -28.31 9.72
N VAL A 891 -2.89 -28.93 10.45
CA VAL A 891 -2.85 -30.40 10.61
C VAL A 891 -4.08 -30.94 11.34
N ASN A 892 -4.67 -30.14 12.25
CA ASN A 892 -5.86 -30.49 13.01
C ASN A 892 -7.16 -30.37 12.18
N ASN A 893 -7.13 -29.62 11.07
CA ASN A 893 -8.30 -29.47 10.22
C ASN A 893 -8.47 -30.70 9.30
N PRO A 894 -9.67 -31.35 9.27
CA PRO A 894 -9.87 -32.60 8.53
C PRO A 894 -9.87 -32.43 7.01
N TYR A 895 -9.92 -31.21 6.48
CA TYR A 895 -9.90 -30.95 5.03
C TYR A 895 -8.51 -30.66 4.51
N PHE A 896 -7.59 -30.17 5.35
CA PHE A 896 -6.28 -29.75 4.87
C PHE A 896 -5.31 -30.92 4.75
N VAL A 897 -4.59 -31.00 3.63
CA VAL A 897 -3.58 -32.01 3.31
C VAL A 897 -2.17 -31.42 3.22
N GLY A 898 -2.00 -30.15 3.57
CA GLY A 898 -0.70 -29.50 3.56
C GLY A 898 -0.74 -27.99 3.78
N ALA A 899 0.45 -27.43 4.01
CA ALA A 899 0.73 -26.01 4.01
C ALA A 899 2.16 -25.74 3.54
N HIS A 900 2.34 -24.74 2.69
CA HIS A 900 3.65 -24.25 2.28
C HIS A 900 3.90 -22.85 2.82
N TRP A 901 5.12 -22.65 3.32
CA TRP A 901 5.58 -21.37 3.81
C TRP A 901 6.08 -20.51 2.65
N PHE A 902 5.65 -19.25 2.60
CA PHE A 902 6.19 -18.26 1.67
C PHE A 902 7.23 -17.40 2.42
N GLN A 903 8.53 -17.59 2.26
CA GLN A 903 9.23 -18.34 1.22
C GLN A 903 10.60 -18.86 1.72
N TYR A 904 11.42 -19.45 0.83
CA TYR A 904 12.72 -19.97 1.22
C TYR A 904 13.69 -18.89 1.73
N LEU A 905 13.76 -17.75 1.05
CA LEU A 905 14.74 -16.70 1.30
C LEU A 905 14.10 -15.36 1.66
N ASP A 906 14.78 -14.56 2.46
CA ASP A 906 14.34 -13.19 2.72
C ASP A 906 14.27 -12.40 1.41
N SER A 907 13.32 -11.47 1.32
CA SER A 907 13.35 -10.52 0.21
C SER A 907 14.54 -9.56 0.39
N PRO A 908 15.11 -9.00 -0.70
CA PRO A 908 16.17 -8.01 -0.58
C PRO A 908 15.77 -6.85 0.34
N ALA A 909 16.66 -6.42 1.23
CA ALA A 909 16.39 -5.33 2.19
C ALA A 909 15.95 -4.03 1.48
N SER A 910 16.49 -3.79 0.28
CA SER A 910 16.12 -2.69 -0.61
C SER A 910 14.94 -2.99 -1.52
N GLY A 911 14.14 -4.02 -1.26
CA GLY A 911 12.97 -4.40 -2.07
C GLY A 911 13.31 -5.29 -3.26
N ARG A 912 12.60 -6.41 -3.42
CA ARG A 912 12.67 -7.22 -4.64
C ARG A 912 12.22 -6.40 -5.85
N ALA A 913 12.82 -6.67 -7.01
CA ALA A 913 12.63 -5.84 -8.19
C ALA A 913 11.19 -5.77 -8.70
N TRP A 914 10.38 -6.81 -8.48
CA TRP A 914 9.00 -6.88 -8.98
C TRP A 914 8.10 -5.77 -8.42
N ASP A 915 8.09 -5.58 -7.10
CA ASP A 915 7.10 -4.73 -6.42
C ASP A 915 7.62 -3.97 -5.19
N GLY A 916 8.89 -4.19 -4.80
CA GLY A 916 9.51 -3.56 -3.64
C GLY A 916 9.33 -4.28 -2.30
N GLU A 917 8.78 -5.51 -2.26
CA GLU A 917 8.76 -6.30 -1.01
C GLU A 917 10.17 -6.49 -0.43
N ASN A 918 10.33 -6.12 0.84
CA ASN A 918 11.59 -6.19 1.59
C ASN A 918 11.41 -6.89 2.94
N TYR A 919 10.80 -8.08 2.90
CA TYR A 919 10.28 -8.79 4.04
C TYR A 919 11.26 -9.78 4.67
N ASN A 920 11.25 -9.88 6.00
CA ASN A 920 11.84 -10.98 6.78
C ASN A 920 10.91 -12.19 6.76
N ILE A 921 10.96 -12.97 5.69
CA ILE A 921 10.04 -14.10 5.48
C ILE A 921 10.77 -15.34 4.97
N GLY A 922 12.10 -15.34 4.94
CA GLY A 922 12.93 -16.46 4.54
C GLY A 922 13.23 -17.43 5.67
N PHE A 923 13.39 -18.71 5.36
CA PHE A 923 14.11 -19.65 6.24
C PHE A 923 15.62 -19.39 6.22
N VAL A 924 16.12 -18.68 5.20
CA VAL A 924 17.51 -18.22 5.11
C VAL A 924 17.60 -16.72 4.81
N THR A 925 18.68 -16.09 5.28
CA THR A 925 19.01 -14.68 5.04
C THR A 925 19.48 -14.44 3.60
N VAL A 926 19.70 -13.16 3.23
CA VAL A 926 20.37 -12.76 1.97
C VAL A 926 21.78 -13.35 1.81
N ALA A 927 22.41 -13.77 2.91
CA ALA A 927 23.73 -14.38 2.94
C ALA A 927 23.69 -15.93 2.89
N ASP A 928 22.51 -16.52 2.68
CA ASP A 928 22.30 -17.97 2.74
C ASP A 928 22.56 -18.58 4.14
N GLU A 929 22.40 -17.77 5.20
CA GLU A 929 22.50 -18.25 6.57
C GLU A 929 21.11 -18.64 7.11
N PRO A 930 20.95 -19.83 7.72
CA PRO A 930 19.65 -20.29 8.18
C PRO A 930 19.20 -19.66 9.51
N TYR A 931 17.90 -19.33 9.64
CA TYR A 931 17.31 -18.91 10.92
C TYR A 931 17.05 -20.13 11.81
N VAL A 932 17.94 -20.35 12.79
CA VAL A 932 18.01 -21.60 13.55
C VAL A 932 16.72 -21.90 14.31
N GLU A 933 16.13 -20.92 15.00
CA GLU A 933 14.91 -21.10 15.80
C GLU A 933 13.72 -21.56 14.93
N LEU A 934 13.59 -20.99 13.73
CA LEU A 934 12.53 -21.35 12.79
C LEU A 934 12.74 -22.76 12.21
N ILE A 935 13.99 -23.14 11.96
CA ILE A 935 14.36 -24.48 11.49
C ILE A 935 14.11 -25.54 12.54
N GLU A 936 14.50 -25.29 13.78
CA GLU A 936 14.25 -26.20 14.90
C GLU A 936 12.75 -26.42 15.12
N ALA A 937 11.94 -25.35 15.02
CA ALA A 937 10.49 -25.46 15.07
C ALA A 937 9.92 -26.29 13.90
N ALA A 938 10.42 -26.08 12.67
CA ALA A 938 10.01 -26.88 11.52
C ALA A 938 10.40 -28.35 11.66
N GLN A 939 11.63 -28.63 12.10
CA GLN A 939 12.11 -29.99 12.38
C GLN A 939 11.25 -30.69 13.42
N GLN A 940 10.96 -30.03 14.53
CA GLN A 940 10.13 -30.61 15.59
C GLN A 940 8.70 -30.87 15.09
N PHE A 941 8.07 -29.89 14.42
CA PHE A 941 6.74 -30.08 13.85
C PHE A 941 6.70 -31.24 12.84
N ASN A 942 7.67 -31.29 11.92
CA ASN A 942 7.73 -32.32 10.90
C ASN A 942 7.98 -33.72 11.50
N ALA A 943 8.80 -33.83 12.56
CA ALA A 943 9.00 -35.09 13.27
C ALA A 943 7.68 -35.64 13.86
N ASP A 944 6.82 -34.76 14.37
CA ASP A 944 5.55 -35.13 15.00
C ASP A 944 4.37 -35.22 14.02
N LEU A 945 4.53 -34.72 12.79
CA LEU A 945 3.47 -34.46 11.80
C LEU A 945 2.44 -35.57 11.66
N TYR A 946 2.90 -36.79 11.34
CA TYR A 946 2.00 -37.90 11.05
C TYR A 946 1.34 -38.48 12.30
N HIS A 947 2.06 -38.48 13.42
CA HIS A 947 1.53 -38.88 14.72
C HIS A 947 0.41 -37.92 15.16
N LYS A 948 0.65 -36.60 15.10
CA LYS A 948 -0.37 -35.56 15.35
C LYS A 948 -1.59 -35.73 14.43
N ARG A 949 -1.38 -36.00 13.15
CA ARG A 949 -2.48 -36.10 12.19
C ARG A 949 -3.35 -37.35 12.37
N PHE A 950 -2.74 -38.50 12.58
CA PHE A 950 -3.43 -39.80 12.44
C PHE A 950 -3.55 -40.61 13.74
N GLU A 951 -2.76 -40.34 14.78
CA GLU A 951 -2.81 -41.10 16.04
C GLU A 951 -3.46 -40.33 17.18
N GLU A 952 -3.32 -39.00 17.22
CA GLU A 952 -4.01 -38.18 18.22
C GLU A 952 -5.52 -38.19 17.98
N LYS A 953 -6.26 -38.78 18.92
CA LYS A 953 -7.72 -38.68 18.94
C LYS A 953 -8.07 -37.23 19.27
N THR A 954 -8.73 -36.55 18.33
CA THR A 954 -9.36 -35.26 18.60
C THR A 954 -10.33 -35.45 19.77
N LEU A 955 -10.01 -34.84 20.91
CA LEU A 955 -10.79 -34.93 22.16
C LEU A 955 -12.17 -34.28 22.03
#